data_AF-A0A0F7FG68-F1
#
_entry.id   AF-A0A0F7FG68-F1
#
_cell.length_a   1.000
_cell.length_b   1.000
_cell.length_c   1.000
_cell.angle_alpha   90.00
_cell.angle_beta   90.00
_cell.angle_gamma   90.00
#
_symmetry.space_group_name_H-M   'P 1'
#
loop_
_entity.id
_entity.type
_entity.pdbx_description
1 polymer ?
#
loop_
_entity_poly.entity_id
_entity_poly.type
_entity_poly.pdbx_seq_one_letter_code
_entity_poly.pdbx_strand_id
1 'polypeptide(L)'
;MAKLSEWAELQGDRDTGRIFADLLEKEKSGELVFAFCGHFSAGKSSLINALCGKKILPSGPLPTSANVVSIRRGTPRTLIYRGNGGTGWGEPIEAPAKQLQDYCRLGEDYTAIEVWEDVPLLGPHGVLMDTPGVDSTEEGHQSATRSALHLADIVFYIMDYNHVQSENNLAFAKTLSDWGKPLYLIINQIDKHREQEIGIEDYRKQVESAFHDWGVKFTGLLFTSLKEQAHPLSRLESLPRLITELLERRKELLAYSLSRSIEHTAEAYLSAFREGQREEREALLEELDGEEPDSLERELAELEKEEKELKTLPEHARHKLRGSLDALLGNANLMPADIREAVSRYADSLKPGFRTGLLTTAAKRERERASRLTLLAEALERQVSAQLEGHVLSLLRTWGMELELWSDADELELRNAFPQPGAQWLAEAVKPETPVEGEALLQFCRGLAAEIRSGYRRAALGTADGLLAKLPPLLEARRAQLARRGAARARQAHAAAALAACACAYEARAAELAALLPPRLTLTPGLLPEVSALPPAARAGAAAQERPPLRLADAGPAAQGAAAGPAPAEGRRRLGEAAQLLAGAAALLSGEPAMGSSARSLAARAADLTGGRFTLALFGAFSAGKSSFANALLGEEVLPVSPHPATAAVNRILAPEGPFRHATAEVAMKNREEIWEDIRYSFGVLELGEPSPGTWAEAVSELPARGLHPSALPHAGFLRAAAKGWNAAEPLLGTVRTVELGEYRKLVAEESRACFVRSIDLYYACPLTDSGIVLVDTPGADSVHARHTGVTFAYMKEADAICFVTYYNHAFSKADRQLLSQLGRVRESGALDKMFVIVNASDLAADEAELAEVKEHVSGSLRSAGLTNPRIYAVSSLQALQGKTGGELPVYEASRFAAFETALWQFAGEELPALSLRAAMDSLASVRRQAEEWLGMALRADSEREDEIRRMEERRRAADIRLAQLEAEERPARELRREGGELLYHVHQRLGFSFGRMFQESFHPSLLRDDGGGLKEIFAACGRELWRTAGRELEAELWATTLRLTAAGRRLVREAAAAAALELGLPPELPAFREDDDTAWPPPEGLEGDLPAADWGRLRGLFKSPKHFFEGGGRDALRSAVESLLKEALVSAGTKREKLLLDHYESLTVQALARASEALREMLEERELAMSAMRKGGDSAGSWNQLVRMLRDHETAFGGLIKIKV
;
A
#
# COMPACT_ATOMS: atom_id res chain seq x y z
N MET A 1 -23.49 -28.50 22.42
CA MET A 1 -22.46 -29.01 21.50
C MET A 1 -22.99 -30.00 20.48
N ALA A 2 -23.37 -31.24 20.82
CA ALA A 2 -23.86 -32.22 19.83
C ALA A 2 -25.04 -31.69 18.98
N LYS A 3 -26.02 -31.04 19.62
CA LYS A 3 -27.13 -30.36 18.94
C LYS A 3 -26.69 -29.20 18.03
N LEU A 4 -25.60 -28.51 18.34
CA LEU A 4 -25.06 -27.40 17.53
C LEU A 4 -24.35 -27.94 16.29
N SER A 5 -23.60 -29.04 16.42
CA SER A 5 -22.97 -29.74 15.30
C SER A 5 -24.02 -30.27 14.32
N GLU A 6 -25.02 -30.98 14.83
CA GLU A 6 -26.13 -31.51 14.03
C GLU A 6 -26.93 -30.38 13.36
N TRP A 7 -27.18 -29.28 14.09
CA TRP A 7 -27.83 -28.11 13.52
C TRP A 7 -27.02 -27.49 12.37
N ALA A 8 -25.71 -27.33 12.52
CA ALA A 8 -24.85 -26.76 11.46
C ALA A 8 -24.80 -27.65 10.22
N GLU A 9 -24.74 -28.98 10.39
CA GLU A 9 -24.84 -29.94 9.29
C GLU A 9 -26.17 -29.86 8.55
N LEU A 10 -27.28 -29.73 9.28
CA LEU A 10 -28.62 -29.53 8.70
C LEU A 10 -28.74 -28.21 7.93
N GLN A 11 -27.94 -27.19 8.29
CA GLN A 11 -27.86 -25.93 7.54
C GLN A 11 -26.86 -25.96 6.37
N GLY A 12 -26.16 -27.08 6.15
CA GLY A 12 -25.20 -27.24 5.06
C GLY A 12 -23.84 -26.57 5.27
N ASP A 13 -23.54 -26.04 6.46
CA ASP A 13 -22.24 -25.46 6.80
C ASP A 13 -21.34 -26.50 7.48
N ARG A 14 -20.54 -27.18 6.65
CA ARG A 14 -19.65 -28.27 7.08
C ARG A 14 -18.49 -27.78 7.94
N ASP A 15 -18.01 -26.56 7.73
CA ASP A 15 -16.88 -26.02 8.47
C ASP A 15 -17.29 -25.63 9.90
N THR A 16 -18.43 -24.95 10.03
CA THR A 16 -19.03 -24.66 11.34
C THR A 16 -19.39 -25.95 12.09
N GLY A 17 -19.96 -26.94 11.38
CA GLY A 17 -20.24 -28.26 11.94
C GLY A 17 -18.98 -28.95 12.48
N ARG A 18 -17.88 -28.91 11.70
CA ARG A 18 -16.57 -29.44 12.12
C ARG A 18 -16.05 -28.76 13.37
N ILE A 19 -16.09 -27.43 13.45
CA ILE A 19 -15.63 -26.70 14.65
C ILE A 19 -16.46 -27.10 15.88
N PHE A 20 -17.78 -27.23 15.77
CA PHE A 20 -18.61 -27.71 16.88
C PHE A 20 -18.34 -29.16 17.27
N ALA A 21 -17.99 -30.03 16.30
CA ALA A 21 -17.59 -31.40 16.57
C ALA A 21 -16.23 -31.46 17.31
N ASP A 22 -15.25 -30.67 16.88
CA ASP A 22 -13.95 -30.53 17.53
C ASP A 22 -14.10 -30.01 18.98
N LEU A 23 -14.98 -29.01 19.20
CA LEU A 23 -15.29 -28.50 20.53
C LEU A 23 -16.05 -29.51 21.42
N LEU A 24 -16.89 -30.37 20.83
CA LEU A 24 -17.56 -31.47 21.54
C LEU A 24 -16.56 -32.54 21.99
N GLU A 25 -15.61 -32.89 21.13
CA GLU A 25 -14.55 -33.84 21.47
C GLU A 25 -13.65 -33.28 22.59
N LYS A 26 -13.35 -31.99 22.54
CA LYS A 26 -12.64 -31.28 23.60
C LYS A 26 -13.40 -31.25 24.93
N GLU A 27 -14.71 -31.03 24.91
CA GLU A 27 -15.55 -31.11 26.11
C GLU A 27 -15.50 -32.51 26.74
N LYS A 28 -15.50 -33.58 25.91
CA LYS A 28 -15.41 -34.97 26.36
C LYS A 28 -14.04 -35.36 26.90
N SER A 29 -12.96 -34.93 26.24
CA SER A 29 -11.59 -35.17 26.72
C SER A 29 -11.35 -34.39 28.02
N GLY A 30 -12.02 -33.25 28.16
CA GLY A 30 -11.84 -32.31 29.24
C GLY A 30 -10.40 -31.77 29.29
N GLU A 31 -9.67 -31.80 28.20
CA GLU A 31 -8.29 -31.33 28.14
C GLU A 31 -8.22 -29.78 28.13
N LEU A 32 -7.23 -29.22 28.81
CA LEU A 32 -6.92 -27.79 28.78
C LEU A 32 -5.73 -27.55 27.85
N VAL A 33 -5.97 -26.82 26.77
CA VAL A 33 -5.02 -26.61 25.66
C VAL A 33 -4.32 -25.27 25.80
N PHE A 34 -3.00 -25.31 25.93
CA PHE A 34 -2.12 -24.15 25.95
C PHE A 34 -1.48 -23.97 24.57
N ALA A 35 -1.92 -22.97 23.82
CA ALA A 35 -1.36 -22.66 22.50
C ALA A 35 -0.17 -21.71 22.62
N PHE A 36 0.93 -22.09 21.99
CA PHE A 36 2.13 -21.27 21.86
C PHE A 36 2.18 -20.69 20.45
N CYS A 37 2.04 -19.36 20.37
CA CYS A 37 1.97 -18.60 19.11
C CYS A 37 3.09 -17.57 19.06
N GLY A 38 3.50 -17.11 17.87
CA GLY A 38 4.61 -16.16 17.75
C GLY A 38 5.31 -16.20 16.38
N HIS A 39 6.18 -15.23 16.15
CA HIS A 39 6.95 -15.09 14.90
C HIS A 39 7.94 -16.24 14.69
N PHE A 40 8.45 -16.35 13.47
CA PHE A 40 9.53 -17.29 13.18
C PHE A 40 10.78 -16.96 14.04
N SER A 41 11.49 -17.98 14.53
CA SER A 41 12.64 -17.84 15.45
C SER A 41 12.38 -17.18 16.82
N ALA A 42 11.12 -16.93 17.22
CA ALA A 42 10.80 -16.41 18.57
C ALA A 42 11.12 -17.38 19.72
N GLY A 43 11.46 -18.64 19.40
CA GLY A 43 11.82 -19.68 20.38
C GLY A 43 10.65 -20.51 20.91
N LYS A 44 9.55 -20.63 20.15
CA LYS A 44 8.35 -21.41 20.53
C LYS A 44 8.63 -22.88 20.84
N SER A 45 9.10 -23.63 19.85
CA SER A 45 9.38 -25.05 19.99
C SER A 45 10.49 -25.31 21.02
N SER A 46 11.45 -24.40 21.17
CA SER A 46 12.47 -24.44 22.23
C SER A 46 11.89 -24.25 23.62
N LEU A 47 10.95 -23.31 23.81
CA LEU A 47 10.28 -23.10 25.10
C LEU A 47 9.39 -24.31 25.46
N ILE A 48 8.68 -24.88 24.48
CA ILE A 48 7.89 -26.11 24.68
C ILE A 48 8.80 -27.26 25.10
N ASN A 49 9.93 -27.48 24.43
CA ASN A 49 10.90 -28.50 24.81
C ASN A 49 11.43 -28.30 26.24
N ALA A 50 11.70 -27.05 26.63
CA ALA A 50 12.11 -26.72 28.00
C ALA A 50 11.01 -27.04 29.03
N LEU A 51 9.74 -26.72 28.73
CA LEU A 51 8.60 -27.07 29.58
C LEU A 51 8.37 -28.58 29.68
N CYS A 52 8.66 -29.33 28.61
CA CYS A 52 8.59 -30.79 28.58
C CYS A 52 9.75 -31.48 29.30
N GLY A 53 10.87 -30.78 29.54
CA GLY A 53 12.11 -31.36 30.07
C GLY A 53 12.82 -32.32 29.11
N LYS A 54 12.39 -32.38 27.84
CA LYS A 54 12.90 -33.28 26.79
C LYS A 54 12.84 -32.57 25.43
N LYS A 55 13.78 -32.87 24.53
CA LYS A 55 13.79 -32.36 23.14
C LYS A 55 12.82 -33.18 22.27
N ILE A 56 11.56 -32.75 22.22
CA ILE A 56 10.47 -33.43 21.50
C ILE A 56 10.31 -32.84 20.10
N LEU A 57 10.24 -31.51 20.00
CA LEU A 57 10.06 -30.78 18.75
C LEU A 57 11.41 -30.41 18.12
N PRO A 58 11.52 -30.36 16.77
CA PRO A 58 12.68 -29.75 16.13
C PRO A 58 12.76 -28.26 16.55
N SER A 59 13.96 -27.82 16.90
CA SER A 59 14.24 -26.45 17.30
C SER A 59 15.50 -25.98 16.60
N GLY A 60 15.38 -24.96 15.75
CA GLY A 60 16.49 -24.35 15.02
C GLY A 60 16.12 -22.95 14.50
N PRO A 61 17.10 -22.18 13.98
CA PRO A 61 16.93 -20.80 13.53
C PRO A 61 16.40 -20.73 12.08
N LEU A 62 16.18 -21.89 11.44
CA LEU A 62 15.64 -22.05 10.09
C LEU A 62 14.18 -22.57 10.14
N PRO A 63 13.34 -22.27 9.13
CA PRO A 63 11.91 -22.60 9.14
C PRO A 63 11.61 -24.05 9.52
N THR A 64 10.94 -24.25 10.66
CA THR A 64 10.41 -25.56 11.08
C THR A 64 8.89 -25.46 11.23
N SER A 65 8.20 -26.34 10.49
CA SER A 65 6.77 -26.72 10.51
C SER A 65 5.68 -25.77 9.98
N ALA A 66 5.03 -26.27 8.91
CA ALA A 66 3.70 -25.90 8.40
C ALA A 66 2.54 -26.60 9.15
N ASN A 67 2.83 -27.42 10.17
CA ASN A 67 1.89 -28.32 10.83
C ASN A 67 1.57 -27.85 12.27
N VAL A 68 0.34 -28.10 12.75
CA VAL A 68 -0.04 -27.93 14.15
C VAL A 68 0.41 -29.16 14.94
N VAL A 69 1.17 -28.98 16.03
CA VAL A 69 1.68 -30.10 16.85
C VAL A 69 1.11 -30.04 18.27
N SER A 70 0.43 -31.09 18.70
CA SER A 70 -0.13 -31.21 20.06
C SER A 70 0.62 -32.25 20.89
N ILE A 71 1.11 -31.86 22.06
CA ILE A 71 1.85 -32.71 23.00
C ILE A 71 0.97 -33.03 24.20
N ARG A 72 0.82 -34.33 24.50
CA ARG A 72 0.03 -34.87 25.60
C ARG A 72 0.88 -35.78 26.49
N ARG A 73 0.43 -35.98 27.72
CA ARG A 73 1.02 -36.99 28.61
C ARG A 73 0.49 -38.38 28.28
N GLY A 74 1.37 -39.36 28.09
CA GLY A 74 0.96 -40.75 27.88
C GLY A 74 2.10 -41.69 27.52
N THR A 75 1.74 -42.88 27.05
CA THR A 75 2.71 -43.83 26.49
C THR A 75 3.34 -43.25 25.22
N PRO A 76 4.68 -43.25 25.08
CA PRO A 76 5.38 -42.67 23.93
C PRO A 76 4.83 -43.16 22.59
N ARG A 77 4.19 -42.26 21.83
CA ARG A 77 3.70 -42.52 20.45
C ARG A 77 3.51 -41.22 19.69
N THR A 78 3.56 -41.29 18.37
CA THR A 78 3.34 -40.15 17.48
C THR A 78 2.32 -40.52 16.42
N LEU A 79 1.26 -39.72 16.30
CA LEU A 79 0.20 -39.88 15.31
C LEU A 79 0.24 -38.71 14.33
N ILE A 80 0.20 -39.02 13.04
CA ILE A 80 0.26 -38.03 11.96
C ILE A 80 -1.04 -38.09 11.15
N TYR A 81 -1.68 -36.93 10.94
CA TYR A 81 -2.93 -36.81 10.21
C TYR A 81 -2.73 -36.19 8.82
N ARG A 82 -3.17 -36.89 7.77
CA ARG A 82 -3.14 -36.40 6.38
C ARG A 82 -4.38 -35.58 6.04
N GLY A 83 -4.20 -34.50 5.29
CA GLY A 83 -5.30 -33.68 4.79
C GLY A 83 -5.99 -34.33 3.60
N ASN A 84 -7.02 -35.14 3.83
CA ASN A 84 -7.97 -35.53 2.78
C ASN A 84 -9.27 -34.76 3.03
N GLY A 85 -9.82 -34.11 2.00
CA GLY A 85 -11.04 -33.28 2.04
C GLY A 85 -12.35 -34.02 2.34
N GLY A 86 -12.39 -34.81 3.43
CA GLY A 86 -13.56 -35.49 3.97
C GLY A 86 -13.75 -35.21 5.47
N THR A 87 -14.94 -35.50 5.99
CA THR A 87 -15.36 -35.25 7.38
C THR A 87 -14.60 -36.13 8.37
N GLY A 88 -13.53 -35.58 8.96
CA GLY A 88 -12.76 -36.18 10.04
C GLY A 88 -11.25 -36.03 9.84
N TRP A 89 -10.51 -35.98 10.95
CA TRP A 89 -9.08 -36.30 10.92
C TRP A 89 -8.98 -37.73 10.34
N GLY A 90 -8.37 -37.90 9.15
CA GLY A 90 -8.25 -39.22 8.53
C GLY A 90 -7.57 -40.25 9.45
N GLU A 91 -7.55 -41.52 9.09
CA GLU A 91 -6.88 -42.53 9.91
C GLU A 91 -5.42 -42.10 10.20
N PRO A 92 -5.04 -41.97 11.49
CA PRO A 92 -3.72 -41.49 11.83
C PRO A 92 -2.67 -42.53 11.47
N ILE A 93 -1.54 -42.05 10.94
CA ILE A 93 -0.37 -42.88 10.72
C ILE A 93 0.48 -42.84 11.98
N GLU A 94 0.71 -43.99 12.61
CA GLU A 94 1.65 -44.09 13.71
C GLU A 94 3.08 -44.08 13.17
N ALA A 95 3.86 -43.08 13.58
CA ALA A 95 5.23 -42.89 13.15
C ALA A 95 6.21 -43.06 14.31
N PRO A 96 7.43 -43.60 14.08
CA PRO A 96 8.48 -43.61 15.10
C PRO A 96 8.89 -42.18 15.47
N ALA A 97 9.10 -41.90 16.76
CA ALA A 97 9.49 -40.58 17.27
C ALA A 97 10.75 -39.99 16.59
N LYS A 98 11.64 -40.83 16.04
CA LYS A 98 12.85 -40.40 15.31
C LYS A 98 12.56 -39.75 13.95
N GLN A 99 11.41 -40.01 13.32
CA GLN A 99 11.05 -39.47 12.00
C GLN A 99 10.24 -38.15 12.10
N LEU A 100 9.90 -37.70 13.30
CA LEU A 100 9.11 -36.48 13.54
C LEU A 100 9.78 -35.23 12.94
N GLN A 101 11.12 -35.19 12.92
CA GLN A 101 11.89 -34.08 12.32
C GLN A 101 11.70 -33.97 10.81
N ASP A 102 11.58 -35.09 10.10
CA ASP A 102 11.41 -35.11 8.64
C ASP A 102 10.00 -34.64 8.26
N TYR A 103 8.98 -35.09 9.00
CA TYR A 103 7.58 -34.68 8.79
C TYR A 103 7.30 -33.22 9.16
N CYS A 104 8.02 -32.65 10.13
CA CYS A 104 7.95 -31.22 10.42
C CYS A 104 8.64 -30.35 9.34
N ARG A 105 9.51 -30.92 8.49
CA ARG A 105 10.16 -30.22 7.37
C ARG A 105 9.39 -30.34 6.05
N LEU A 106 8.66 -31.43 5.82
CA LEU A 106 7.91 -31.73 4.59
C LEU A 106 6.48 -31.13 4.56
N GLY A 107 6.33 -29.87 4.96
CA GLY A 107 5.07 -29.22 5.39
C GLY A 107 3.87 -29.13 4.43
N GLU A 108 3.92 -29.66 3.21
CA GLU A 108 2.82 -29.53 2.23
C GLU A 108 1.79 -30.68 2.29
N ASP A 109 2.12 -31.83 2.90
CA ASP A 109 1.33 -33.07 2.82
C ASP A 109 0.50 -33.42 4.09
N TYR A 110 0.67 -32.70 5.21
CA TYR A 110 0.14 -33.08 6.54
C TYR A 110 -0.55 -31.92 7.25
N THR A 111 -1.56 -32.18 8.09
CA THR A 111 -2.39 -31.12 8.72
C THR A 111 -2.23 -31.02 10.24
N ALA A 112 -2.03 -32.13 10.95
CA ALA A 112 -1.72 -32.12 12.39
C ALA A 112 -0.86 -33.31 12.81
N ILE A 113 -0.11 -33.12 13.89
CA ILE A 113 0.72 -34.13 14.54
C ILE A 113 0.37 -34.17 16.02
N GLU A 114 0.10 -35.37 16.55
CA GLU A 114 -0.13 -35.58 17.97
C GLU A 114 0.98 -36.44 18.58
N VAL A 115 1.58 -35.96 19.66
CA VAL A 115 2.71 -36.60 20.35
C VAL A 115 2.29 -36.91 21.77
N TRP A 116 2.37 -38.17 22.17
CA TRP A 116 2.27 -38.56 23.58
C TRP A 116 3.67 -38.85 24.10
N GLU A 117 4.00 -38.28 25.25
CA GLU A 117 5.29 -38.47 25.91
C GLU A 117 5.12 -38.36 27.42
N ASP A 118 6.08 -38.83 28.22
CA ASP A 118 6.02 -38.61 29.67
C ASP A 118 6.48 -37.18 30.01
N VAL A 119 5.49 -36.29 30.16
CA VAL A 119 5.64 -34.88 30.55
C VAL A 119 4.83 -34.62 31.83
N PRO A 120 5.46 -34.65 33.03
CA PRO A 120 4.76 -34.51 34.31
C PRO A 120 3.97 -33.21 34.47
N LEU A 121 4.48 -32.10 33.91
CA LEU A 121 3.87 -30.76 33.99
C LEU A 121 2.41 -30.73 33.50
N LEU A 122 2.08 -31.53 32.48
CA LEU A 122 0.75 -31.52 31.87
C LEU A 122 -0.30 -32.28 32.70
N GLY A 123 0.11 -33.10 33.67
CA GLY A 123 -0.80 -34.00 34.35
C GLY A 123 -1.58 -34.89 33.34
N PRO A 124 -2.76 -35.40 33.69
CA PRO A 124 -3.59 -36.19 32.78
C PRO A 124 -4.48 -35.34 31.84
N HIS A 125 -4.44 -34.01 31.93
CA HIS A 125 -5.42 -33.14 31.27
C HIS A 125 -4.84 -31.91 30.56
N GLY A 126 -3.53 -31.69 30.60
CA GLY A 126 -2.88 -30.58 29.91
C GLY A 126 -2.40 -30.97 28.51
N VAL A 127 -2.50 -30.03 27.58
CA VAL A 127 -2.00 -30.19 26.20
C VAL A 127 -1.19 -28.95 25.83
N LEU A 128 0.05 -29.13 25.35
CA LEU A 128 0.83 -28.04 24.75
C LEU A 128 0.64 -28.11 23.24
N MET A 129 0.26 -27.00 22.64
CA MET A 129 0.05 -26.90 21.19
C MET A 129 1.06 -25.92 20.61
N ASP A 130 1.93 -26.41 19.73
CA ASP A 130 2.81 -25.58 18.90
C ASP A 130 2.07 -25.20 17.62
N THR A 131 2.06 -23.90 17.31
CA THR A 131 1.38 -23.37 16.13
C THR A 131 2.39 -22.82 15.11
N PRO A 132 2.13 -22.91 13.79
CA PRO A 132 3.00 -22.33 12.77
C PRO A 132 3.29 -20.84 12.99
N GLY A 133 4.42 -20.37 12.47
CA GLY A 133 4.83 -18.96 12.58
C GLY A 133 3.85 -18.01 11.87
N VAL A 134 3.55 -16.88 12.51
CA VAL A 134 2.53 -15.90 12.04
C VAL A 134 2.96 -15.07 10.82
N ASP A 135 4.23 -15.16 10.41
CA ASP A 135 4.85 -14.36 9.33
C ASP A 135 4.89 -15.06 7.97
N SER A 136 4.31 -16.24 7.84
CA SER A 136 4.39 -16.97 6.57
C SER A 136 3.46 -16.38 5.52
N THR A 137 4.02 -16.20 4.32
CA THR A 137 3.31 -15.75 3.11
C THR A 137 2.50 -16.86 2.43
N GLU A 138 2.54 -18.09 2.94
CA GLU A 138 1.86 -19.25 2.34
C GLU A 138 0.44 -19.44 2.89
N GLU A 139 -0.55 -19.58 2.00
CA GLU A 139 -1.98 -19.69 2.34
C GLU A 139 -2.31 -20.87 3.26
N GLY A 140 -1.57 -21.98 3.16
CA GLY A 140 -1.70 -23.14 4.06
C GLY A 140 -1.40 -22.82 5.53
N HIS A 141 -0.47 -21.90 5.80
CA HIS A 141 0.00 -21.60 7.16
C HIS A 141 -1.05 -20.80 7.95
N GLN A 142 -1.88 -20.00 7.27
CA GLN A 142 -2.90 -19.17 7.91
C GLN A 142 -4.14 -19.97 8.31
N SER A 143 -4.54 -20.92 7.47
CA SER A 143 -5.66 -21.84 7.75
C SER A 143 -5.37 -22.77 8.94
N ALA A 144 -4.15 -23.33 9.00
CA ALA A 144 -3.70 -24.16 10.11
C ALA A 144 -3.65 -23.39 11.44
N THR A 145 -3.12 -22.16 11.42
CA THR A 145 -3.05 -21.29 12.60
C THR A 145 -4.44 -20.91 13.11
N ARG A 146 -5.39 -20.56 12.22
CA ARG A 146 -6.79 -20.28 12.60
C ARG A 146 -7.49 -21.50 13.21
N SER A 147 -7.30 -22.68 12.63
CA SER A 147 -7.89 -23.93 13.14
C SER A 147 -7.37 -24.29 14.54
N ALA A 148 -6.05 -24.19 14.75
CA ALA A 148 -5.42 -24.44 16.04
C ALA A 148 -5.93 -23.50 17.15
N LEU A 149 -6.15 -22.24 16.78
CA LEU A 149 -6.62 -21.24 17.70
C LEU A 149 -8.00 -21.63 18.28
N HIS A 150 -8.94 -22.22 17.53
CA HIS A 150 -10.29 -22.51 18.05
C HIS A 150 -10.24 -23.53 19.20
N LEU A 151 -9.26 -24.43 19.14
CA LEU A 151 -8.95 -25.44 20.14
C LEU A 151 -8.14 -24.90 21.33
N ALA A 152 -7.53 -23.71 21.26
CA ALA A 152 -6.78 -23.14 22.37
C ALA A 152 -7.69 -22.69 23.52
N ASP A 153 -7.33 -22.98 24.77
CA ASP A 153 -7.97 -22.37 25.95
C ASP A 153 -7.24 -21.13 26.43
N ILE A 154 -5.92 -21.17 26.34
CA ILE A 154 -5.01 -20.13 26.82
C ILE A 154 -3.94 -19.95 25.76
N VAL A 155 -3.62 -18.70 25.45
CA VAL A 155 -2.64 -18.36 24.43
C VAL A 155 -1.42 -17.73 25.08
N PHE A 156 -0.28 -18.38 24.92
CA PHE A 156 1.04 -17.84 25.20
C PHE A 156 1.63 -17.28 23.91
N TYR A 157 1.67 -15.96 23.81
CA TYR A 157 2.23 -15.28 22.64
C TYR A 157 3.69 -14.93 22.88
N ILE A 158 4.58 -15.61 22.17
CA ILE A 158 6.03 -15.49 22.31
C ILE A 158 6.60 -14.55 21.26
N MET A 159 7.41 -13.61 21.72
CA MET A 159 8.09 -12.62 20.88
C MET A 159 9.58 -12.59 21.22
N ASP A 160 10.42 -12.29 20.24
CA ASP A 160 11.83 -11.98 20.47
C ASP A 160 11.96 -10.58 21.10
N TYR A 161 12.83 -10.44 22.11
CA TYR A 161 13.15 -9.16 22.77
C TYR A 161 13.38 -7.98 21.80
N ASN A 162 14.07 -8.20 20.68
CA ASN A 162 14.39 -7.12 19.72
C ASN A 162 13.23 -6.79 18.76
N HIS A 163 12.22 -7.65 18.65
CA HIS A 163 11.17 -7.54 17.62
C HIS A 163 9.76 -7.44 18.20
N VAL A 164 9.62 -7.18 19.50
CA VAL A 164 8.32 -7.05 20.20
C VAL A 164 7.38 -6.04 19.53
N GLN A 165 7.92 -4.90 19.10
CA GLN A 165 7.16 -3.80 18.49
C GLN A 165 7.02 -3.94 16.97
N SER A 166 7.34 -5.10 16.40
CA SER A 166 7.11 -5.31 14.96
C SER A 166 5.62 -5.21 14.65
N GLU A 167 5.33 -4.65 13.48
CA GLU A 167 4.00 -4.44 12.94
C GLU A 167 3.15 -5.74 12.94
N ASN A 168 3.77 -6.83 12.48
CA ASN A 168 3.17 -8.16 12.44
C ASN A 168 2.85 -8.69 13.86
N ASN A 169 3.70 -8.45 14.86
CA ASN A 169 3.48 -8.90 16.24
C ASN A 169 2.24 -8.25 16.86
N LEU A 170 2.14 -6.93 16.71
CA LEU A 170 1.04 -6.14 17.26
C LEU A 170 -0.29 -6.48 16.60
N ALA A 171 -0.32 -6.62 15.26
CA ALA A 171 -1.52 -6.99 14.51
C ALA A 171 -2.04 -8.39 14.86
N PHE A 172 -1.14 -9.37 15.01
CA PHE A 172 -1.53 -10.71 15.39
C PHE A 172 -2.00 -10.78 16.86
N ALA A 173 -1.31 -10.11 17.78
CA ALA A 173 -1.74 -10.04 19.17
C ALA A 173 -3.13 -9.41 19.33
N LYS A 174 -3.46 -8.39 18.52
CA LYS A 174 -4.80 -7.80 18.46
C LYS A 174 -5.86 -8.85 18.08
N THR A 175 -5.58 -9.64 17.04
CA THR A 175 -6.47 -10.76 16.63
C THR A 175 -6.80 -11.69 17.79
N LEU A 176 -5.79 -12.07 18.57
CA LEU A 176 -5.95 -12.98 19.71
C LEU A 176 -6.76 -12.32 20.84
N SER A 177 -6.56 -11.02 21.03
CA SER A 177 -7.25 -10.23 22.06
C SER A 177 -8.73 -10.03 21.77
N ASP A 178 -9.08 -9.69 20.52
CA ASP A 178 -10.47 -9.50 20.07
C ASP A 178 -11.29 -10.78 20.22
N TRP A 179 -10.63 -11.93 20.19
CA TRP A 179 -11.23 -13.23 20.45
C TRP A 179 -11.62 -13.49 21.90
N GLY A 180 -11.15 -12.67 22.84
CA GLY A 180 -11.52 -12.74 24.24
C GLY A 180 -10.97 -13.95 25.01
N LYS A 181 -10.00 -14.68 24.42
CA LYS A 181 -9.28 -15.76 25.11
C LYS A 181 -8.21 -15.18 26.05
N PRO A 182 -7.90 -15.86 27.17
CA PRO A 182 -6.79 -15.46 28.04
C PRO A 182 -5.46 -15.42 27.28
N LEU A 183 -4.89 -14.23 27.15
CA LEU A 183 -3.63 -13.97 26.45
C LEU A 183 -2.52 -13.64 27.45
N TYR A 184 -1.39 -14.34 27.37
CA TYR A 184 -0.16 -14.02 28.10
C TYR A 184 0.94 -13.68 27.10
N LEU A 185 1.59 -12.54 27.28
CA LEU A 185 2.71 -12.12 26.46
C LEU A 185 4.02 -12.63 27.06
N ILE A 186 4.82 -13.32 26.26
CA ILE A 186 6.15 -13.82 26.64
C ILE A 186 7.18 -13.13 25.75
N ILE A 187 7.98 -12.25 26.34
CA ILE A 187 9.17 -11.71 25.69
C ILE A 187 10.33 -12.64 26.01
N ASN A 188 10.71 -13.42 25.00
CA ASN A 188 11.79 -14.37 25.09
C ASN A 188 13.13 -13.74 24.72
N GLN A 189 14.21 -14.40 25.11
CA GLN A 189 15.59 -13.95 24.90
C GLN A 189 15.94 -12.68 25.68
N ILE A 190 15.45 -12.56 26.93
CA ILE A 190 15.75 -11.41 27.81
C ILE A 190 17.23 -11.31 28.20
N ASP A 191 18.02 -12.36 27.98
CA ASP A 191 19.49 -12.33 28.07
C ASP A 191 20.13 -11.32 27.10
N LYS A 192 19.39 -10.87 26.08
CA LYS A 192 19.80 -9.76 25.21
C LYS A 192 19.67 -8.38 25.87
N HIS A 193 18.92 -8.26 26.97
CA HIS A 193 18.67 -6.98 27.60
C HIS A 193 19.95 -6.40 28.22
N ARG A 194 20.18 -5.12 27.98
CA ARG A 194 21.31 -4.35 28.51
C ARG A 194 20.76 -3.14 29.25
N GLU A 195 20.86 -3.16 30.57
CA GLU A 195 20.37 -2.06 31.44
C GLU A 195 21.04 -0.71 31.10
N GLN A 196 22.25 -0.75 30.52
CA GLN A 196 23.01 0.42 30.10
C GLN A 196 22.44 1.10 28.84
N GLU A 197 21.75 0.34 27.98
CA GLU A 197 21.13 0.85 26.75
C GLU A 197 19.75 1.42 27.04
N ILE A 198 18.90 0.64 27.72
CA ILE A 198 17.58 1.04 28.17
C ILE A 198 17.29 0.36 29.50
N GLY A 199 16.78 1.09 30.48
CA GLY A 199 16.39 0.49 31.75
C GLY A 199 15.22 -0.49 31.56
N ILE A 200 15.23 -1.62 32.26
CA ILE A 200 14.19 -2.66 32.05
C ILE A 200 12.77 -2.13 32.31
N GLU A 201 12.64 -1.19 33.24
CA GLU A 201 11.36 -0.59 33.59
C GLU A 201 10.83 0.34 32.49
N ASP A 202 11.71 1.05 31.78
CA ASP A 202 11.34 1.88 30.65
C ASP A 202 10.99 1.03 29.44
N TYR A 203 11.76 -0.03 29.17
CA TYR A 203 11.43 -1.02 28.13
C TYR A 203 10.05 -1.65 28.38
N ARG A 204 9.76 -2.08 29.62
CA ARG A 204 8.45 -2.63 30.01
C ARG A 204 7.31 -1.66 29.71
N LYS A 205 7.43 -0.41 30.17
CA LYS A 205 6.39 0.62 29.94
C LYS A 205 6.16 0.88 28.45
N GLN A 206 7.23 0.89 27.66
CA GLN A 206 7.12 1.09 26.21
C GLN A 206 6.40 -0.07 25.53
N VAL A 207 6.71 -1.31 25.88
CA VAL A 207 5.98 -2.49 25.39
C VAL A 207 4.50 -2.40 25.77
N GLU A 208 4.20 -2.15 27.04
CA GLU A 208 2.83 -2.04 27.54
C GLU A 208 2.04 -0.94 26.80
N SER A 209 2.67 0.24 26.59
CA SER A 209 2.09 1.33 25.81
C SER A 209 1.81 0.90 24.37
N ALA A 210 2.75 0.24 23.70
CA ALA A 210 2.58 -0.18 22.30
C ALA A 210 1.39 -1.14 22.13
N PHE A 211 1.24 -2.15 23.00
CA PHE A 211 0.10 -3.05 22.98
C PHE A 211 -1.23 -2.36 23.34
N HIS A 212 -1.19 -1.45 24.32
CA HIS A 212 -2.36 -0.68 24.73
C HIS A 212 -2.88 0.24 23.60
N ASP A 213 -1.98 0.95 22.92
CA ASP A 213 -2.30 1.84 21.81
C ASP A 213 -2.99 1.08 20.67
N TRP A 214 -2.53 -0.14 20.39
CA TRP A 214 -3.16 -1.07 19.45
C TRP A 214 -4.48 -1.70 19.93
N GLY A 215 -4.83 -1.49 21.20
CA GLY A 215 -6.04 -2.02 21.82
C GLY A 215 -5.97 -3.49 22.22
N VAL A 216 -4.77 -4.04 22.33
CA VAL A 216 -4.54 -5.42 22.77
C VAL A 216 -4.69 -5.50 24.28
N LYS A 217 -5.70 -6.23 24.73
CA LYS A 217 -5.88 -6.65 26.13
C LYS A 217 -5.16 -7.98 26.36
N PHE A 218 -4.25 -8.01 27.32
CA PHE A 218 -3.54 -9.21 27.76
C PHE A 218 -3.59 -9.32 29.29
N THR A 219 -3.40 -10.54 29.79
CA THR A 219 -3.53 -10.92 31.21
C THR A 219 -2.24 -10.71 31.99
N GLY A 220 -1.10 -10.96 31.36
CA GLY A 220 0.20 -10.82 31.98
C GLY A 220 1.31 -10.74 30.95
N LEU A 221 2.42 -10.13 31.36
CA LEU A 221 3.65 -9.99 30.58
C LEU A 221 4.78 -10.69 31.35
N LEU A 222 5.55 -11.52 30.65
CA LEU A 222 6.63 -12.32 31.18
C LEU A 222 7.89 -12.12 30.35
N PHE A 223 9.04 -12.05 31.02
CA PHE A 223 10.34 -12.10 30.37
C PHE A 223 10.95 -13.50 30.56
N THR A 224 11.52 -14.11 29.52
CA THR A 224 12.17 -15.42 29.61
C THR A 224 13.52 -15.45 28.90
N SER A 225 14.45 -16.26 29.40
CA SER A 225 15.66 -16.66 28.69
C SER A 225 15.82 -18.18 28.76
N LEU A 226 16.04 -18.79 27.61
CA LEU A 226 16.38 -20.22 27.49
C LEU A 226 17.89 -20.45 27.50
N LYS A 227 18.69 -19.44 27.13
CA LYS A 227 20.16 -19.48 27.11
C LYS A 227 20.71 -19.35 28.52
N GLU A 228 20.21 -18.37 29.28
CA GLU A 228 20.58 -18.14 30.68
C GLU A 228 19.37 -18.40 31.59
N GLN A 229 19.17 -19.67 31.96
CA GLN A 229 17.99 -20.07 32.74
C GLN A 229 17.91 -19.39 34.12
N ALA A 230 19.06 -19.06 34.72
CA ALA A 230 19.18 -18.36 36.00
C ALA A 230 19.25 -16.82 35.86
N HIS A 231 18.94 -16.26 34.68
CA HIS A 231 19.02 -14.81 34.45
C HIS A 231 18.10 -14.03 35.41
N PRO A 232 18.57 -12.94 36.06
CA PRO A 232 17.81 -12.24 37.10
C PRO A 232 16.44 -11.70 36.67
N LEU A 233 16.31 -11.30 35.39
CA LEU A 233 15.05 -10.81 34.82
C LEU A 233 14.18 -11.94 34.26
N SER A 234 14.74 -13.14 34.05
CA SER A 234 14.01 -14.28 33.50
C SER A 234 13.04 -14.84 34.54
N ARG A 235 11.82 -15.09 34.08
CA ARG A 235 10.74 -15.70 34.85
C ARG A 235 10.41 -17.10 34.32
N LEU A 236 11.37 -17.78 33.69
CA LEU A 236 11.18 -19.11 33.13
C LEU A 236 10.62 -20.11 34.17
N GLU A 237 11.10 -20.06 35.42
CA GLU A 237 10.60 -20.92 36.51
C GLU A 237 9.15 -20.65 36.91
N SER A 238 8.62 -19.46 36.60
CA SER A 238 7.23 -19.12 36.90
C SER A 238 6.25 -19.69 35.88
N LEU A 239 6.70 -20.01 34.65
CA LEU A 239 5.84 -20.58 33.61
C LEU A 239 5.27 -21.96 33.99
N PRO A 240 6.07 -22.93 34.47
CA PRO A 240 5.53 -24.19 34.99
C PRO A 240 4.54 -24.00 36.14
N ARG A 241 4.80 -23.05 37.04
CA ARG A 241 3.88 -22.74 38.16
C ARG A 241 2.57 -22.16 37.64
N LEU A 242 2.64 -21.20 36.71
CA LEU A 242 1.48 -20.62 36.05
C LEU A 242 0.64 -21.69 35.33
N ILE A 243 1.28 -22.58 34.55
CA ILE A 243 0.59 -23.69 33.88
C ILE A 243 -0.09 -24.62 34.91
N THR A 244 0.57 -24.89 36.04
CA THR A 244 0.01 -25.73 37.11
C THR A 244 -1.21 -25.05 37.77
N GLU A 245 -1.12 -23.77 38.12
CA GLU A 245 -2.24 -22.98 38.68
C GLU A 245 -3.43 -22.88 37.71
N LEU A 246 -3.15 -22.76 36.41
CA LEU A 246 -4.17 -22.77 35.37
C LEU A 246 -4.82 -24.16 35.23
N LEU A 247 -4.04 -25.24 35.34
CA LEU A 247 -4.56 -26.62 35.35
C LEU A 247 -5.42 -26.91 36.57
N GLU A 248 -5.11 -26.35 37.74
CA GLU A 248 -5.95 -26.46 38.95
C GLU A 248 -7.34 -25.82 38.75
N ARG A 249 -7.40 -24.73 37.96
CA ARG A 249 -8.63 -24.00 37.60
C ARG A 249 -9.27 -24.49 36.30
N ARG A 250 -8.84 -25.65 35.78
CA ARG A 250 -9.26 -26.25 34.51
C ARG A 250 -10.76 -26.19 34.26
N LYS A 251 -11.59 -26.58 35.22
CA LYS A 251 -13.05 -26.70 35.00
C LYS A 251 -13.68 -25.36 34.63
N GLU A 252 -13.29 -24.30 35.33
CA GLU A 252 -13.82 -22.95 35.13
C GLU A 252 -13.26 -22.33 33.84
N LEU A 253 -11.96 -22.54 33.57
CA LEU A 253 -11.29 -22.03 32.37
C LEU A 253 -11.77 -22.72 31.09
N LEU A 254 -11.96 -24.05 31.13
CA LEU A 254 -12.49 -24.82 30.01
C LEU A 254 -13.94 -24.40 29.74
N ALA A 255 -14.77 -24.23 30.76
CA ALA A 255 -16.15 -23.76 30.59
C ALA A 255 -16.20 -22.36 29.95
N TYR A 256 -15.36 -21.43 30.43
CA TYR A 256 -15.23 -20.09 29.85
C TYR A 256 -14.78 -20.13 28.38
N SER A 257 -13.69 -20.86 28.11
CA SER A 257 -13.11 -20.99 26.78
C SER A 257 -14.08 -21.62 25.79
N LEU A 258 -14.78 -22.70 26.19
CA LEU A 258 -15.82 -23.32 25.39
C LEU A 258 -16.96 -22.32 25.12
N SER A 259 -17.44 -21.58 26.13
CA SER A 259 -18.45 -20.52 25.91
C SER A 259 -18.00 -19.50 24.86
N ARG A 260 -16.75 -19.02 24.94
CA ARG A 260 -16.19 -18.05 23.99
C ARG A 260 -16.03 -18.62 22.59
N SER A 261 -15.49 -19.82 22.45
CA SER A 261 -15.33 -20.47 21.15
C SER A 261 -16.70 -20.73 20.50
N ILE A 262 -17.71 -21.18 21.26
CA ILE A 262 -19.07 -21.38 20.74
C ILE A 262 -19.69 -20.08 20.28
N GLU A 263 -19.63 -19.03 21.11
CA GLU A 263 -20.17 -17.71 20.78
C GLU A 263 -19.52 -17.15 19.53
N HIS A 264 -18.19 -17.19 19.46
CA HIS A 264 -17.48 -16.67 18.30
C HIS A 264 -17.82 -17.46 17.04
N THR A 265 -17.90 -18.79 17.11
CA THR A 265 -18.31 -19.62 15.98
C THR A 265 -19.76 -19.33 15.56
N ALA A 266 -20.66 -19.10 16.52
CA ALA A 266 -22.05 -18.74 16.24
C ALA A 266 -22.20 -17.35 15.63
N GLU A 267 -21.47 -16.35 16.14
CA GLU A 267 -21.39 -15.00 15.59
C GLU A 267 -20.81 -15.03 14.17
N ALA A 268 -19.73 -15.79 13.96
CA ALA A 268 -19.12 -15.98 12.64
C ALA A 268 -20.10 -16.62 11.64
N TYR A 269 -20.86 -17.64 12.06
CA TYR A 269 -21.92 -18.24 11.23
C TYR A 269 -23.01 -17.23 10.87
N LEU A 270 -23.56 -16.50 11.85
CA LEU A 270 -24.62 -15.51 11.60
C LEU A 270 -24.11 -14.37 10.71
N SER A 271 -22.87 -13.95 10.90
CA SER A 271 -22.19 -12.99 10.03
C SER A 271 -22.08 -13.54 8.60
N ALA A 272 -21.64 -14.79 8.44
CA ALA A 272 -21.53 -15.44 7.13
C ALA A 272 -22.89 -15.64 6.45
N PHE A 273 -23.94 -15.98 7.20
CA PHE A 273 -25.31 -16.12 6.70
C PHE A 273 -25.87 -14.77 6.21
N ARG A 274 -25.67 -13.71 6.99
CA ARG A 274 -26.04 -12.34 6.60
C ARG A 274 -25.26 -11.89 5.37
N GLU A 275 -23.97 -12.20 5.31
CA GLU A 275 -23.11 -11.85 4.18
C GLU A 275 -23.51 -12.61 2.90
N GLY A 276 -23.94 -13.88 3.01
CA GLY A 276 -24.47 -14.65 1.88
C GLY A 276 -25.73 -14.06 1.26
N GLN A 277 -26.52 -13.29 2.03
CA GLN A 277 -27.70 -12.57 1.53
C GLN A 277 -27.38 -11.17 1.02
N ARG A 278 -26.12 -10.71 1.08
CA ARG A 278 -25.79 -9.31 0.86
C ARG A 278 -26.08 -8.83 -0.55
N GLU A 279 -25.70 -9.59 -1.57
CA GLU A 279 -25.94 -9.20 -2.97
C GLU A 279 -27.44 -9.11 -3.29
N GLU A 280 -28.22 -10.09 -2.82
CA GLU A 280 -29.68 -10.08 -2.97
C GLU A 280 -30.30 -8.88 -2.24
N ARG A 281 -29.86 -8.59 -1.00
CA ARG A 281 -30.35 -7.44 -0.23
C ARG A 281 -29.97 -6.10 -0.85
N GLU A 282 -28.76 -5.95 -1.37
CA GLU A 282 -28.32 -4.72 -2.05
C GLU A 282 -29.16 -4.49 -3.32
N ALA A 283 -29.39 -5.51 -4.14
CA ALA A 283 -30.25 -5.42 -5.31
C ALA A 283 -31.71 -5.07 -4.97
N LEU A 284 -32.26 -5.67 -3.90
CA LEU A 284 -33.61 -5.36 -3.44
C LEU A 284 -33.72 -3.95 -2.84
N LEU A 285 -32.67 -3.44 -2.21
CA LEU A 285 -32.62 -2.06 -1.69
C LEU A 285 -32.56 -1.03 -2.82
N GLU A 286 -31.83 -1.31 -3.90
CA GLU A 286 -31.83 -0.49 -5.12
C GLU A 286 -33.21 -0.47 -5.78
N GLU A 287 -33.90 -1.62 -5.88
CA GLU A 287 -35.26 -1.67 -6.43
C GLU A 287 -36.27 -0.94 -5.52
N LEU A 288 -36.08 -0.93 -4.20
CA LEU A 288 -36.95 -0.23 -3.24
C LEU A 288 -36.83 1.30 -3.28
N ASP A 289 -35.65 1.82 -3.64
CA ASP A 289 -35.35 3.26 -3.78
C ASP A 289 -35.76 4.12 -2.55
N GLY A 290 -35.64 3.55 -1.35
CA GLY A 290 -35.92 4.25 -0.09
C GLY A 290 -37.41 4.48 0.24
N GLU A 291 -38.33 3.84 -0.50
CA GLU A 291 -39.77 3.93 -0.25
C GLU A 291 -40.20 3.09 0.96
N GLU A 292 -41.13 3.61 1.76
CA GLU A 292 -41.68 2.91 2.92
C GLU A 292 -42.77 1.90 2.53
N PRO A 293 -42.77 0.67 3.08
CA PRO A 293 -43.73 -0.38 2.70
C PRO A 293 -45.20 0.04 2.84
N ASP A 294 -45.54 0.73 3.94
CA ASP A 294 -46.89 1.24 4.21
C ASP A 294 -47.36 2.26 3.16
N SER A 295 -46.43 3.03 2.58
CA SER A 295 -46.73 4.00 1.53
C SER A 295 -47.05 3.29 0.22
N LEU A 296 -46.27 2.27 -0.12
CA LEU A 296 -46.45 1.47 -1.34
C LEU A 296 -47.78 0.73 -1.36
N GLU A 297 -48.21 0.16 -0.22
CA GLU A 297 -49.52 -0.51 -0.11
C GLU A 297 -50.69 0.47 -0.30
N ARG A 298 -50.59 1.68 0.27
CA ARG A 298 -51.61 2.72 0.09
C ARG A 298 -51.69 3.19 -1.36
N GLU A 299 -50.54 3.45 -1.98
CA GLU A 299 -50.49 3.86 -3.39
C GLU A 299 -51.04 2.78 -4.33
N LEU A 300 -50.73 1.51 -4.10
CA LEU A 300 -51.30 0.40 -4.87
C LEU A 300 -52.83 0.32 -4.71
N ALA A 301 -53.34 0.49 -3.49
CA ALA A 301 -54.78 0.52 -3.25
C ALA A 301 -55.47 1.72 -3.91
N GLU A 302 -54.83 2.89 -3.95
CA GLU A 302 -55.31 4.07 -4.67
C GLU A 302 -55.35 3.86 -6.18
N LEU A 303 -54.31 3.25 -6.76
CA LEU A 303 -54.24 2.93 -8.19
C LEU A 303 -55.31 1.89 -8.59
N GLU A 304 -55.56 0.88 -7.76
CA GLU A 304 -56.65 -0.09 -7.98
C GLU A 304 -58.03 0.58 -7.93
N LYS A 305 -58.21 1.55 -7.03
CA LYS A 305 -59.45 2.32 -6.93
C LYS A 305 -59.66 3.16 -8.19
N GLU A 306 -58.63 3.85 -8.66
CA GLU A 306 -58.65 4.64 -9.89
C GLU A 306 -58.96 3.78 -11.13
N GLU A 307 -58.40 2.55 -11.19
CA GLU A 307 -58.72 1.60 -12.27
C GLU A 307 -60.20 1.18 -12.26
N LYS A 308 -60.77 0.94 -11.08
CA LYS A 308 -62.21 0.61 -10.93
C LYS A 308 -63.10 1.78 -11.32
N GLU A 309 -62.72 3.00 -10.98
CA GLU A 309 -63.44 4.22 -11.36
C GLU A 309 -63.41 4.43 -12.88
N LEU A 310 -62.26 4.27 -13.54
CA LEU A 310 -62.14 4.36 -15.00
C LEU A 310 -62.93 3.27 -15.75
N LYS A 311 -63.10 2.08 -15.15
CA LYS A 311 -63.93 0.99 -15.73
C LYS A 311 -65.41 1.37 -15.77
N THR A 312 -65.89 2.06 -14.77
CA THR A 312 -67.32 2.38 -14.62
C THR A 312 -67.70 3.79 -15.10
N LEU A 313 -66.71 4.62 -15.46
CA LEU A 313 -66.89 6.01 -15.91
C LEU A 313 -67.89 6.17 -17.09
N PRO A 314 -67.86 5.37 -18.17
CA PRO A 314 -68.78 5.57 -19.30
C PRO A 314 -70.25 5.36 -18.90
N GLU A 315 -70.53 4.35 -18.07
CA GLU A 315 -71.88 4.04 -17.61
C GLU A 315 -72.40 5.12 -16.64
N HIS A 316 -71.57 5.54 -15.68
CA HIS A 316 -71.90 6.61 -14.74
C HIS A 316 -72.12 7.94 -15.45
N ALA A 317 -71.26 8.30 -16.40
CA ALA A 317 -71.37 9.55 -17.17
C ALA A 317 -72.68 9.59 -17.97
N ARG A 318 -73.04 8.47 -18.63
CA ARG A 318 -74.31 8.35 -19.36
C ARG A 318 -75.52 8.45 -18.45
N HIS A 319 -75.47 7.80 -17.29
CA HIS A 319 -76.56 7.85 -16.30
C HIS A 319 -76.74 9.27 -15.72
N LYS A 320 -75.63 9.95 -15.37
CA LYS A 320 -75.63 11.34 -14.88
C LYS A 320 -76.24 12.31 -15.89
N LEU A 321 -75.85 12.19 -17.17
CA LEU A 321 -76.41 13.02 -18.24
C LEU A 321 -77.90 12.78 -18.39
N ARG A 322 -78.33 11.52 -18.46
CA ARG A 322 -79.74 11.16 -18.62
C ARG A 322 -80.59 11.71 -17.47
N GLY A 323 -80.14 11.56 -16.23
CA GLY A 323 -80.85 12.11 -15.07
C GLY A 323 -80.97 13.64 -15.13
N SER A 324 -79.88 14.33 -15.50
CA SER A 324 -79.85 15.79 -15.61
C SER A 324 -80.73 16.31 -16.76
N LEU A 325 -80.71 15.62 -17.90
CA LEU A 325 -81.53 15.93 -19.07
C LEU A 325 -83.01 15.72 -18.77
N ASP A 326 -83.36 14.65 -18.06
CA ASP A 326 -84.74 14.34 -17.70
C ASP A 326 -85.33 15.39 -16.75
N ALA A 327 -84.54 15.84 -15.77
CA ALA A 327 -84.92 16.94 -14.88
C ALA A 327 -85.11 18.26 -15.65
N LEU A 328 -84.20 18.59 -16.56
CA LEU A 328 -84.27 19.80 -17.39
C LEU A 328 -85.53 19.80 -18.27
N LEU A 329 -85.76 18.72 -19.02
CA LEU A 329 -86.90 18.59 -19.92
C LEU A 329 -88.24 18.56 -19.16
N GLY A 330 -88.27 17.94 -17.97
CA GLY A 330 -89.45 17.86 -17.12
C GLY A 330 -89.89 19.22 -16.58
N ASN A 331 -88.93 20.08 -16.22
CA ASN A 331 -89.18 21.40 -15.63
C ASN A 331 -89.48 22.49 -16.68
N ALA A 332 -89.19 22.25 -17.96
CA ALA A 332 -89.45 23.22 -19.03
C ALA A 332 -90.95 23.46 -19.25
N ASN A 333 -91.40 24.70 -19.05
CA ASN A 333 -92.79 25.10 -19.26
C ASN A 333 -93.03 25.49 -20.74
N LEU A 334 -93.35 24.49 -21.56
CA LEU A 334 -93.55 24.68 -23.01
C LEU A 334 -94.94 25.20 -23.40
N MET A 335 -95.93 25.10 -22.51
CA MET A 335 -97.33 25.42 -22.81
C MET A 335 -97.91 26.43 -21.80
N PRO A 336 -97.34 27.65 -21.73
CA PRO A 336 -97.92 28.75 -20.96
C PRO A 336 -99.33 29.14 -21.45
N ALA A 337 -100.01 30.02 -20.72
CA ALA A 337 -101.42 30.33 -20.95
C ALA A 337 -101.69 30.91 -22.36
N ASP A 338 -100.81 31.78 -22.84
CA ASP A 338 -100.83 32.41 -24.16
C ASP A 338 -100.69 31.40 -25.31
N ILE A 339 -99.79 30.42 -25.19
CA ILE A 339 -99.65 29.35 -26.19
C ILE A 339 -100.87 28.43 -26.20
N ARG A 340 -101.38 28.05 -25.03
CA ARG A 340 -102.61 27.23 -24.93
C ARG A 340 -103.81 27.94 -25.55
N GLU A 341 -103.92 29.26 -25.35
CA GLU A 341 -104.94 30.08 -25.98
C GLU A 341 -104.75 30.13 -27.51
N ALA A 342 -103.51 30.26 -27.99
CA ALA A 342 -103.21 30.22 -29.42
C ALA A 342 -103.55 28.85 -30.06
N VAL A 343 -103.28 27.73 -29.37
CA VAL A 343 -103.70 26.38 -29.79
C VAL A 343 -105.22 26.28 -29.89
N SER A 344 -105.93 26.77 -28.86
CA SER A 344 -107.40 26.79 -28.84
C SER A 344 -107.98 27.62 -30.01
N ARG A 345 -107.46 28.84 -30.22
CA ARG A 345 -107.90 29.73 -31.31
C ARG A 345 -107.63 29.13 -32.70
N TYR A 346 -106.56 28.36 -32.85
CA TYR A 346 -106.26 27.66 -34.10
C TYR A 346 -107.17 26.43 -34.28
N ALA A 347 -107.32 25.58 -33.27
CA ALA A 347 -108.23 24.42 -33.30
C ALA A 347 -109.68 24.83 -33.61
N ASP A 348 -110.17 25.92 -33.01
CA ASP A 348 -111.51 26.43 -33.28
C ASP A 348 -111.70 26.88 -34.73
N SER A 349 -110.64 27.42 -35.35
CA SER A 349 -110.65 27.81 -36.76
C SER A 349 -110.83 26.63 -37.72
N LEU A 350 -110.52 25.41 -37.29
CA LEU A 350 -110.61 24.18 -38.11
C LEU A 350 -112.00 23.52 -38.09
N LYS A 351 -112.90 23.89 -37.17
CA LYS A 351 -114.22 23.26 -37.04
C LYS A 351 -115.16 23.53 -38.23
N PRO A 352 -116.04 22.57 -38.56
CA PRO A 352 -117.06 22.76 -39.60
C PRO A 352 -118.08 23.82 -39.17
N GLY A 353 -117.98 25.02 -39.75
CA GLY A 353 -118.88 26.16 -39.45
C GLY A 353 -118.18 27.48 -39.09
N PHE A 354 -116.85 27.49 -38.96
CA PHE A 354 -116.06 28.69 -38.58
C PHE A 354 -116.30 29.89 -39.52
N ARG A 355 -116.56 31.08 -38.93
CA ARG A 355 -116.72 32.37 -39.63
C ARG A 355 -115.99 33.48 -38.87
N THR A 356 -115.26 34.33 -39.58
CA THR A 356 -114.58 35.53 -39.05
C THR A 356 -115.48 36.79 -39.02
N GLY A 357 -116.80 36.64 -39.21
CA GLY A 357 -117.79 37.73 -39.22
C GLY A 357 -119.09 37.40 -40.00
N LEU A 358 -119.99 38.38 -40.16
CA LEU A 358 -121.32 38.21 -40.80
C LEU A 358 -121.28 37.90 -42.32
N LEU A 359 -120.17 38.18 -43.03
CA LEU A 359 -119.97 37.90 -44.47
C LEU A 359 -118.54 37.40 -44.76
N THR A 360 -118.32 36.07 -44.76
CA THR A 360 -116.97 35.47 -44.94
C THR A 360 -116.86 34.52 -46.14
N THR A 361 -115.89 34.80 -47.03
CA THR A 361 -115.55 33.97 -48.20
C THR A 361 -114.62 32.80 -47.83
N ALA A 362 -114.53 31.77 -48.67
CA ALA A 362 -113.63 30.63 -48.46
C ALA A 362 -112.14 31.07 -48.39
N ALA A 363 -111.71 31.95 -49.30
CA ALA A 363 -110.33 32.47 -49.31
C ALA A 363 -109.95 33.28 -48.05
N LYS A 364 -110.90 34.02 -47.46
CA LYS A 364 -110.67 34.78 -46.23
C LYS A 364 -110.55 33.87 -45.00
N ARG A 365 -111.27 32.74 -44.99
CA ARG A 365 -111.16 31.71 -43.92
C ARG A 365 -109.82 30.98 -43.96
N GLU A 366 -109.34 30.60 -45.14
CA GLU A 366 -108.02 29.96 -45.28
C GLU A 366 -106.87 30.90 -44.92
N ARG A 367 -106.93 32.19 -45.29
CA ARG A 367 -105.93 33.18 -44.84
C ARG A 367 -105.90 33.37 -43.33
N GLU A 368 -107.06 33.42 -42.67
CA GLU A 368 -107.13 33.53 -41.21
C GLU A 368 -106.58 32.27 -40.53
N ARG A 369 -106.90 31.07 -41.03
CA ARG A 369 -106.35 29.80 -40.53
C ARG A 369 -104.83 29.77 -40.65
N ALA A 370 -104.30 30.12 -41.82
CA ALA A 370 -102.86 30.22 -42.04
C ALA A 370 -102.21 31.24 -41.09
N SER A 371 -102.81 32.42 -40.91
CA SER A 371 -102.30 33.44 -40.00
C SER A 371 -102.28 32.98 -38.54
N ARG A 372 -103.33 32.30 -38.05
CA ARG A 372 -103.38 31.75 -36.69
C ARG A 372 -102.36 30.63 -36.48
N LEU A 373 -102.17 29.77 -37.48
CA LEU A 373 -101.15 28.73 -37.45
C LEU A 373 -99.74 29.34 -37.39
N THR A 374 -99.44 30.36 -38.20
CA THR A 374 -98.15 31.05 -38.20
C THR A 374 -97.87 31.69 -36.84
N LEU A 375 -98.84 32.42 -36.27
CA LEU A 375 -98.67 33.05 -34.95
C LEU A 375 -98.47 32.01 -33.83
N LEU A 376 -99.18 30.88 -33.89
CA LEU A 376 -98.99 29.78 -32.95
C LEU A 376 -97.60 29.15 -33.10
N ALA A 377 -97.15 28.91 -34.33
CA ALA A 377 -95.82 28.35 -34.62
C ALA A 377 -94.70 29.26 -34.11
N GLU A 378 -94.75 30.55 -34.43
CA GLU A 378 -93.74 31.53 -33.97
C GLU A 378 -93.73 31.71 -32.45
N ALA A 379 -94.90 31.65 -31.79
CA ALA A 379 -94.99 31.70 -30.33
C ALA A 379 -94.40 30.44 -29.68
N LEU A 380 -94.71 29.26 -30.24
CA LEU A 380 -94.20 27.99 -29.74
C LEU A 380 -92.70 27.84 -29.97
N GLU A 381 -92.19 28.20 -31.15
CA GLU A 381 -90.78 28.17 -31.48
C GLU A 381 -89.95 29.06 -30.55
N ARG A 382 -90.39 30.30 -30.31
CA ARG A 382 -89.73 31.20 -29.34
C ARG A 382 -89.73 30.62 -27.93
N GLN A 383 -90.85 30.04 -27.49
CA GLN A 383 -90.94 29.45 -26.15
C GLN A 383 -90.06 28.20 -26.01
N VAL A 384 -90.00 27.36 -27.04
CA VAL A 384 -89.16 26.17 -27.07
C VAL A 384 -87.67 26.57 -27.07
N SER A 385 -87.27 27.54 -27.88
CA SER A 385 -85.90 28.04 -27.90
C SER A 385 -85.48 28.64 -26.55
N ALA A 386 -86.35 29.47 -25.95
CA ALA A 386 -86.09 30.09 -24.65
C ALA A 386 -86.03 29.09 -23.48
N GLN A 387 -86.82 28.02 -23.51
CA GLN A 387 -86.91 27.06 -22.40
C GLN A 387 -86.02 25.84 -22.56
N LEU A 388 -85.62 25.47 -23.78
CA LEU A 388 -84.91 24.21 -24.04
C LEU A 388 -83.58 24.38 -24.76
N GLU A 389 -83.52 25.05 -25.92
CA GLU A 389 -82.33 25.01 -26.80
C GLU A 389 -81.04 25.40 -26.08
N GLY A 390 -80.99 26.60 -25.49
CA GLY A 390 -79.79 27.08 -24.79
C GLY A 390 -79.43 26.24 -23.56
N HIS A 391 -80.43 25.74 -22.84
CA HIS A 391 -80.22 24.95 -21.63
C HIS A 391 -79.74 23.53 -21.93
N VAL A 392 -80.33 22.86 -22.92
CA VAL A 392 -79.90 21.53 -23.38
C VAL A 392 -78.50 21.59 -23.97
N LEU A 393 -78.21 22.63 -24.77
CA LEU A 393 -76.88 22.87 -25.31
C LEU A 393 -75.83 23.08 -24.20
N SER A 394 -76.13 23.94 -23.22
CA SER A 394 -75.24 24.19 -22.08
C SER A 394 -75.01 22.94 -21.24
N LEU A 395 -76.04 22.11 -21.03
CA LEU A 395 -75.93 20.86 -20.28
C LEU A 395 -74.99 19.88 -20.99
N LEU A 396 -75.18 19.65 -22.29
CA LEU A 396 -74.35 18.73 -23.07
C LEU A 396 -72.92 19.24 -23.22
N ARG A 397 -72.75 20.55 -23.39
CA ARG A 397 -71.43 21.20 -23.43
C ARG A 397 -70.67 21.01 -22.13
N THR A 398 -71.29 21.30 -21.00
CA THR A 398 -70.66 21.14 -19.68
C THR A 398 -70.28 19.68 -19.43
N TRP A 399 -71.20 18.76 -19.70
CA TRP A 399 -70.96 17.32 -19.56
C TRP A 399 -69.87 16.80 -20.51
N GLY A 400 -69.85 17.25 -21.77
CA GLY A 400 -68.83 16.89 -22.74
C GLY A 400 -67.46 17.47 -22.41
N MET A 401 -67.40 18.68 -21.83
CA MET A 401 -66.16 19.29 -21.35
C MET A 401 -65.60 18.59 -20.10
N GLU A 402 -66.46 18.18 -19.16
CA GLU A 402 -66.06 17.35 -18.00
C GLU A 402 -65.37 16.04 -18.43
N LEU A 403 -65.72 15.52 -19.61
CA LEU A 403 -65.15 14.30 -20.18
C LEU A 403 -64.01 14.56 -21.19
N GLU A 404 -63.66 15.83 -21.45
CA GLU A 404 -62.68 16.24 -22.47
C GLU A 404 -63.08 15.83 -23.92
N LEU A 405 -64.38 15.72 -24.22
CA LEU A 405 -64.90 15.23 -25.51
C LEU A 405 -65.57 16.30 -26.39
N TRP A 406 -65.85 17.49 -25.86
CA TRP A 406 -66.63 18.52 -26.55
C TRP A 406 -65.81 19.35 -27.54
N SER A 407 -66.34 19.56 -28.75
CA SER A 407 -65.79 20.48 -29.75
C SER A 407 -66.86 21.41 -30.34
N ASP A 408 -66.43 22.49 -31.01
CA ASP A 408 -67.34 23.42 -31.69
C ASP A 408 -68.17 22.74 -32.80
N ALA A 409 -67.66 21.65 -33.39
CA ALA A 409 -68.39 20.86 -34.38
C ALA A 409 -69.57 20.09 -33.75
N ASP A 410 -69.39 19.55 -32.54
CA ASP A 410 -70.44 18.83 -31.82
C ASP A 410 -71.56 19.80 -31.36
N GLU A 411 -71.21 21.05 -31.05
CA GLU A 411 -72.19 22.10 -30.74
C GLU A 411 -73.12 22.39 -31.94
N LEU A 412 -72.54 22.50 -33.14
CA LEU A 412 -73.29 22.72 -34.36
C LEU A 412 -74.17 21.52 -34.73
N GLU A 413 -73.66 20.30 -34.54
CA GLU A 413 -74.41 19.06 -34.79
C GLU A 413 -75.63 18.95 -33.87
N LEU A 414 -75.48 19.24 -32.57
CA LEU A 414 -76.60 19.22 -31.63
C LEU A 414 -77.67 20.25 -31.97
N ARG A 415 -77.27 21.47 -32.35
CA ARG A 415 -78.22 22.52 -32.77
C ARG A 415 -79.03 22.11 -33.99
N ASN A 416 -78.39 21.49 -34.97
CA ASN A 416 -79.06 21.00 -36.19
C ASN A 416 -79.98 19.81 -35.92
N ALA A 417 -79.73 19.04 -34.86
CA ALA A 417 -80.54 17.89 -34.48
C ALA A 417 -81.79 18.26 -33.66
N PHE A 418 -81.91 19.49 -33.16
CA PHE A 418 -83.09 19.92 -32.41
C PHE A 418 -84.36 19.90 -33.27
N PRO A 419 -85.49 19.45 -32.70
CA PRO A 419 -86.75 19.44 -33.43
C PRO A 419 -87.23 20.87 -33.68
N GLN A 420 -87.72 21.14 -34.89
CA GLN A 420 -88.33 22.42 -35.26
C GLN A 420 -89.86 22.26 -35.33
N PRO A 421 -90.61 22.56 -34.24
CA PRO A 421 -92.07 22.48 -34.23
C PRO A 421 -92.67 23.66 -35.00
N GLY A 422 -92.47 23.68 -36.32
CA GLY A 422 -92.96 24.72 -37.21
C GLY A 422 -94.45 24.57 -37.55
N ALA A 423 -94.94 25.50 -38.38
CA ALA A 423 -96.33 25.55 -38.80
C ALA A 423 -96.83 24.23 -39.43
N GLN A 424 -96.00 23.52 -40.18
CA GLN A 424 -96.40 22.25 -40.80
C GLN A 424 -96.66 21.15 -39.76
N TRP A 425 -95.77 20.97 -38.77
CA TRP A 425 -95.94 19.99 -37.71
C TRP A 425 -97.20 20.28 -36.87
N LEU A 426 -97.43 21.56 -36.54
CA LEU A 426 -98.63 21.99 -35.82
C LEU A 426 -99.93 21.78 -36.61
N ALA A 427 -99.89 21.96 -37.93
CA ALA A 427 -101.06 21.70 -38.79
C ALA A 427 -101.43 20.22 -38.86
N GLU A 428 -100.45 19.32 -38.78
CA GLU A 428 -100.66 17.87 -38.74
C GLU A 428 -101.12 17.39 -37.35
N ALA A 429 -100.59 18.01 -36.30
CA ALA A 429 -100.88 17.64 -34.91
C ALA A 429 -102.25 18.15 -34.43
N VAL A 430 -102.65 19.37 -34.82
CA VAL A 430 -103.94 19.99 -34.43
C VAL A 430 -105.01 19.66 -35.47
N LYS A 431 -105.91 18.74 -35.12
CA LYS A 431 -107.03 18.30 -35.98
C LYS A 431 -108.33 19.06 -35.68
N PRO A 432 -109.35 19.04 -36.56
CA PRO A 432 -110.65 19.67 -36.29
C PRO A 432 -111.34 19.16 -35.02
N GLU A 433 -111.06 17.91 -34.64
CA GLU A 433 -111.55 17.22 -33.42
C GLU A 433 -110.83 17.69 -32.14
N THR A 434 -109.83 18.59 -32.26
CA THR A 434 -109.01 19.01 -31.12
C THR A 434 -109.87 19.81 -30.12
N PRO A 435 -109.82 19.46 -28.82
CA PRO A 435 -110.55 20.21 -27.80
C PRO A 435 -110.10 21.67 -27.75
N VAL A 436 -111.05 22.59 -27.64
CA VAL A 436 -110.79 24.04 -27.61
C VAL A 436 -110.80 24.63 -26.20
N GLU A 437 -111.38 23.96 -25.20
CA GLU A 437 -111.52 24.47 -23.84
C GLU A 437 -111.48 23.34 -22.81
N GLY A 438 -111.25 23.69 -21.53
CA GLY A 438 -111.30 22.78 -20.40
C GLY A 438 -110.10 21.82 -20.28
N GLU A 439 -110.29 20.76 -19.50
CA GLU A 439 -109.24 19.78 -19.15
C GLU A 439 -108.71 18.98 -20.35
N ALA A 440 -109.55 18.76 -21.36
CA ALA A 440 -109.16 18.05 -22.58
C ALA A 440 -108.14 18.83 -23.43
N LEU A 441 -108.23 20.16 -23.50
CA LEU A 441 -107.21 21.01 -24.16
C LEU A 441 -105.87 20.93 -23.43
N LEU A 442 -105.90 20.92 -22.09
CA LEU A 442 -104.69 20.77 -21.28
C LEU A 442 -104.00 19.45 -21.54
N GLN A 443 -104.77 18.36 -21.66
CA GLN A 443 -104.23 17.03 -21.95
C GLN A 443 -103.60 16.96 -23.36
N PHE A 444 -104.23 17.60 -24.36
CA PHE A 444 -103.66 17.70 -25.69
C PHE A 444 -102.37 18.52 -25.73
N CYS A 445 -102.35 19.68 -25.07
CA CYS A 445 -101.15 20.52 -24.97
C CYS A 445 -100.01 19.80 -24.22
N ARG A 446 -100.33 18.99 -23.20
CA ARG A 446 -99.36 18.09 -22.55
C ARG A 446 -98.79 17.06 -23.53
N GLY A 447 -99.63 16.52 -24.42
CA GLY A 447 -99.20 15.62 -25.50
C GLY A 447 -98.21 16.28 -26.46
N LEU A 448 -98.51 17.48 -26.95
CA LEU A 448 -97.61 18.27 -27.81
C LEU A 448 -96.29 18.60 -27.10
N ALA A 449 -96.35 19.03 -25.83
CA ALA A 449 -95.16 19.30 -25.03
C ALA A 449 -94.31 18.04 -24.82
N ALA A 450 -94.95 16.88 -24.62
CA ALA A 450 -94.26 15.60 -24.48
C ALA A 450 -93.54 15.18 -25.77
N GLU A 451 -94.15 15.43 -26.94
CA GLU A 451 -93.52 15.15 -28.24
C GLU A 451 -92.29 16.03 -28.49
N ILE A 452 -92.38 17.33 -28.19
CA ILE A 452 -91.24 18.26 -28.28
C ILE A 452 -90.12 17.82 -27.33
N ARG A 453 -90.43 17.55 -26.05
CA ARG A 453 -89.45 17.03 -25.07
C ARG A 453 -88.81 15.73 -25.54
N SER A 454 -89.58 14.85 -26.17
CA SER A 454 -89.07 13.59 -26.74
C SER A 454 -88.11 13.83 -27.92
N GLY A 455 -88.39 14.82 -28.76
CA GLY A 455 -87.47 15.24 -29.83
C GLY A 455 -86.13 15.75 -29.29
N TYR A 456 -86.16 16.69 -28.33
CA TYR A 456 -84.94 17.21 -27.69
C TYR A 456 -84.15 16.13 -26.94
N ARG A 457 -84.87 15.20 -26.28
CA ARG A 457 -84.26 14.03 -25.63
C ARG A 457 -83.51 13.16 -26.63
N ARG A 458 -84.12 12.87 -27.78
CA ARG A 458 -83.49 12.06 -28.84
C ARG A 458 -82.26 12.75 -29.43
N ALA A 459 -82.36 14.05 -29.71
CA ALA A 459 -81.24 14.85 -30.21
C ALA A 459 -80.05 14.82 -29.23
N ALA A 460 -80.32 15.16 -27.96
CA ALA A 460 -79.30 15.19 -26.91
C ALA A 460 -78.66 13.81 -26.66
N LEU A 461 -79.46 12.75 -26.51
CA LEU A 461 -78.91 11.41 -26.29
C LEU A 461 -78.17 10.87 -27.51
N GLY A 462 -78.60 11.22 -28.74
CA GLY A 462 -77.90 10.85 -29.97
C GLY A 462 -76.51 11.47 -30.05
N THR A 463 -76.39 12.78 -29.81
CA THR A 463 -75.08 13.46 -29.75
C THR A 463 -74.22 12.92 -28.61
N ALA A 464 -74.81 12.65 -27.44
CA ALA A 464 -74.09 12.09 -26.30
C ALA A 464 -73.52 10.69 -26.57
N ASP A 465 -74.28 9.83 -27.26
CA ASP A 465 -73.80 8.50 -27.66
C ASP A 465 -72.65 8.61 -28.68
N GLY A 466 -72.70 9.58 -29.60
CA GLY A 466 -71.60 9.90 -30.53
C GLY A 466 -70.33 10.41 -29.83
N LEU A 467 -70.48 11.24 -28.79
CA LEU A 467 -69.36 11.71 -27.96
C LEU A 467 -68.77 10.55 -27.15
N LEU A 468 -69.59 9.73 -26.49
CA LEU A 468 -69.13 8.57 -25.71
C LEU A 468 -68.39 7.54 -26.57
N ALA A 469 -68.68 7.43 -27.86
CA ALA A 469 -67.94 6.56 -28.78
C ALA A 469 -66.47 6.99 -28.96
N LYS A 470 -66.12 8.25 -28.68
CA LYS A 470 -64.74 8.78 -28.73
C LYS A 470 -63.95 8.51 -27.44
N LEU A 471 -64.61 8.11 -26.35
CA LEU A 471 -64.01 7.93 -25.02
C LEU A 471 -63.11 6.67 -24.85
N PRO A 472 -63.40 5.50 -25.46
CA PRO A 472 -62.58 4.30 -25.30
C PRO A 472 -61.07 4.46 -25.56
N PRO A 473 -60.60 5.09 -26.65
CA PRO A 473 -59.15 5.24 -26.89
C PRO A 473 -58.44 6.09 -25.82
N LEU A 474 -59.12 7.11 -25.26
CA LEU A 474 -58.57 7.93 -24.17
C LEU A 474 -58.48 7.13 -22.86
N LEU A 475 -59.48 6.29 -22.58
CA LEU A 475 -59.48 5.40 -21.42
C LEU A 475 -58.40 4.32 -21.52
N GLU A 476 -58.18 3.75 -22.71
CA GLU A 476 -57.10 2.77 -22.92
C GLU A 476 -55.71 3.37 -22.68
N ALA A 477 -55.47 4.61 -23.14
CA ALA A 477 -54.22 5.32 -22.85
C ALA A 477 -54.01 5.56 -21.34
N ARG A 478 -55.04 6.03 -20.62
CA ARG A 478 -54.98 6.23 -19.17
C ARG A 478 -54.81 4.90 -18.41
N ARG A 479 -55.48 3.83 -18.83
CA ARG A 479 -55.31 2.48 -18.28
C ARG A 479 -53.90 1.92 -18.49
N ALA A 480 -53.33 2.10 -19.67
CA ALA A 480 -51.96 1.67 -19.95
C ALA A 480 -50.94 2.43 -19.07
N GLN A 481 -51.17 3.73 -18.82
CA GLN A 481 -50.33 4.52 -17.91
C GLN A 481 -50.47 4.05 -16.45
N LEU A 482 -51.69 3.80 -15.98
CA LEU A 482 -51.94 3.23 -14.65
C LEU A 482 -51.32 1.84 -14.48
N ALA A 483 -51.45 0.97 -15.48
CA ALA A 483 -50.85 -0.37 -15.45
C ALA A 483 -49.31 -0.31 -15.34
N ARG A 484 -48.65 0.63 -16.03
CA ARG A 484 -47.20 0.84 -15.92
C ARG A 484 -46.79 1.31 -14.52
N ARG A 485 -47.52 2.30 -13.96
CA ARG A 485 -47.28 2.81 -12.59
C ARG A 485 -47.52 1.71 -11.55
N GLY A 486 -48.62 0.98 -11.67
CA GLY A 486 -48.96 -0.15 -10.81
C GLY A 486 -47.91 -1.26 -10.87
N ALA A 487 -47.43 -1.62 -12.06
CA ALA A 487 -46.36 -2.62 -12.21
C ALA A 487 -45.05 -2.18 -11.56
N ALA A 488 -44.69 -0.89 -11.63
CA ALA A 488 -43.50 -0.36 -10.95
C ALA A 488 -43.65 -0.42 -9.43
N ARG A 489 -44.76 0.10 -8.88
CA ARG A 489 -45.02 0.05 -7.43
C ARG A 489 -45.17 -1.37 -6.90
N ALA A 490 -45.71 -2.29 -7.70
CA ALA A 490 -45.80 -3.71 -7.34
C ALA A 490 -44.42 -4.38 -7.24
N ARG A 491 -43.46 -4.03 -8.12
CA ARG A 491 -42.08 -4.51 -8.00
C ARG A 491 -41.41 -3.98 -6.73
N GLN A 492 -41.60 -2.71 -6.41
CA GLN A 492 -41.08 -2.10 -5.17
C GLN A 492 -41.69 -2.76 -3.92
N ALA A 493 -43.01 -2.99 -3.90
CA ALA A 493 -43.68 -3.69 -2.81
C ALA A 493 -43.20 -5.14 -2.66
N HIS A 494 -42.96 -5.84 -3.78
CA HIS A 494 -42.36 -7.17 -3.76
C HIS A 494 -40.93 -7.14 -3.21
N ALA A 495 -40.13 -6.14 -3.57
CA ALA A 495 -38.78 -5.98 -3.05
C ALA A 495 -38.76 -5.71 -1.54
N ALA A 496 -39.68 -4.85 -1.07
CA ALA A 496 -39.89 -4.61 0.36
C ALA A 496 -40.26 -5.90 1.13
N ALA A 497 -41.19 -6.68 0.59
CA ALA A 497 -41.60 -7.95 1.19
C ALA A 497 -40.46 -8.99 1.19
N ALA A 498 -39.66 -9.06 0.13
CA ALA A 498 -38.49 -9.92 0.05
C ALA A 498 -37.40 -9.50 1.05
N LEU A 499 -37.14 -8.19 1.21
CA LEU A 499 -36.22 -7.66 2.23
C LEU A 499 -36.67 -8.01 3.65
N ALA A 500 -37.98 -7.85 3.92
CA ALA A 500 -38.57 -8.26 5.19
C ALA A 500 -38.43 -9.78 5.40
N ALA A 501 -38.63 -10.60 4.36
CA ALA A 501 -38.42 -12.04 4.43
C ALA A 501 -36.95 -12.40 4.73
N CYS A 502 -35.97 -11.73 4.11
CA CYS A 502 -34.55 -11.92 4.43
C CYS A 502 -34.25 -11.55 5.90
N ALA A 503 -34.83 -10.44 6.39
CA ALA A 503 -34.69 -10.04 7.79
C ALA A 503 -35.30 -11.06 8.75
N CYS A 504 -36.53 -11.51 8.49
CA CYS A 504 -37.19 -12.57 9.24
C CYS A 504 -36.42 -13.89 9.20
N ALA A 505 -35.82 -14.25 8.06
CA ALA A 505 -34.99 -15.44 7.94
C ALA A 505 -33.71 -15.34 8.78
N TYR A 506 -33.05 -14.17 8.80
CA TYR A 506 -31.92 -13.93 9.70
C TYR A 506 -32.34 -13.98 11.17
N GLU A 507 -33.44 -13.34 11.54
CA GLU A 507 -33.93 -13.34 12.92
C GLU A 507 -34.35 -14.73 13.38
N ALA A 508 -35.05 -15.49 12.53
CA ALA A 508 -35.40 -16.89 12.80
C ALA A 508 -34.12 -17.73 12.98
N ARG A 509 -33.11 -17.55 12.12
CA ARG A 509 -31.83 -18.26 12.22
C ARG A 509 -31.06 -17.89 13.49
N ALA A 510 -31.04 -16.61 13.84
CA ALA A 510 -30.44 -16.11 15.05
C ALA A 510 -31.16 -16.63 16.30
N ALA A 511 -32.50 -16.70 16.29
CA ALA A 511 -33.31 -17.23 17.37
C ALA A 511 -33.14 -18.75 17.55
N GLU A 512 -33.10 -19.52 16.45
CA GLU A 512 -32.78 -20.95 16.46
C GLU A 512 -31.42 -21.21 17.10
N LEU A 513 -30.40 -20.47 16.66
CA LEU A 513 -29.04 -20.61 17.19
C LEU A 513 -28.98 -20.17 18.66
N ALA A 514 -29.57 -19.02 19.00
CA ALA A 514 -29.62 -18.51 20.37
C ALA A 514 -30.32 -19.47 21.35
N ALA A 515 -31.36 -20.19 20.90
CA ALA A 515 -32.03 -21.21 21.71
C ALA A 515 -31.14 -22.43 22.00
N LEU A 516 -30.12 -22.68 21.18
CA LEU A 516 -29.15 -23.77 21.34
C LEU A 516 -27.86 -23.32 22.05
N LEU A 517 -27.61 -22.01 22.13
CA LEU A 517 -26.42 -21.45 22.77
C LEU A 517 -26.50 -21.55 24.31
N PRO A 518 -25.41 -21.96 24.97
CA PRO A 518 -25.33 -21.87 26.43
C PRO A 518 -25.25 -20.39 26.87
N PRO A 519 -25.60 -20.07 28.13
CA PRO A 519 -25.46 -18.72 28.66
C PRO A 519 -23.99 -18.27 28.64
N ARG A 520 -23.77 -17.02 28.20
CA ARG A 520 -22.45 -16.40 28.12
C ARG A 520 -21.78 -16.37 29.49
N LEU A 521 -20.66 -17.07 29.63
CA LEU A 521 -19.84 -17.02 30.83
C LEU A 521 -18.88 -15.84 30.77
N THR A 522 -18.96 -14.95 31.75
CA THR A 522 -17.97 -13.89 31.93
C THR A 522 -16.81 -14.41 32.76
N LEU A 523 -15.60 -13.94 32.46
CA LEU A 523 -14.42 -14.28 33.23
C LEU A 523 -14.52 -13.60 34.61
N THR A 524 -14.65 -14.39 35.66
CA THR A 524 -14.73 -13.87 37.04
C THR A 524 -13.43 -13.12 37.37
N PRO A 525 -13.49 -11.88 37.88
CA PRO A 525 -12.29 -11.18 38.33
C PRO A 525 -11.49 -12.04 39.32
N GLY A 526 -10.19 -12.23 39.06
CA GLY A 526 -9.30 -13.08 39.86
C GLY A 526 -9.20 -14.55 39.41
N LEU A 527 -9.94 -14.98 38.37
CA LEU A 527 -9.87 -16.35 37.84
C LEU A 527 -8.55 -16.67 37.14
N LEU A 528 -7.91 -15.69 36.51
CA LEU A 528 -6.59 -15.85 35.90
C LEU A 528 -5.50 -15.42 36.90
N PRO A 529 -4.42 -16.20 37.08
CA PRO A 529 -3.29 -15.79 37.90
C PRO A 529 -2.66 -14.50 37.36
N GLU A 530 -2.52 -13.48 38.21
CA GLU A 530 -1.74 -12.31 37.86
C GLU A 530 -0.25 -12.64 37.91
N VAL A 531 0.48 -12.22 36.88
CA VAL A 531 1.91 -12.47 36.79
C VAL A 531 2.65 -11.14 36.64
N SER A 532 3.57 -10.87 37.57
CA SER A 532 4.42 -9.67 37.50
C SER A 532 5.60 -9.91 36.57
N ALA A 533 5.76 -9.03 35.59
CA ALA A 533 6.88 -9.06 34.64
C ALA A 533 8.26 -9.07 35.33
N LEU A 534 8.40 -8.35 36.46
CA LEU A 534 9.66 -8.21 37.19
C LEU A 534 9.65 -8.84 38.59
N PRO A 535 10.80 -9.33 39.12
CA PRO A 535 10.97 -9.78 40.51
C PRO A 535 10.68 -8.70 41.56
N PRO A 536 10.11 -9.04 42.74
CA PRO A 536 9.98 -8.11 43.86
C PRO A 536 11.33 -7.50 44.30
N ALA A 537 12.42 -8.27 44.18
CA ALA A 537 13.77 -7.83 44.49
C ALA A 537 14.34 -6.80 43.47
N ALA A 538 13.86 -6.83 42.22
CA ALA A 538 14.28 -5.85 41.19
C ALA A 538 13.71 -4.45 41.47
N ARG A 539 12.59 -4.35 42.22
CA ARG A 539 12.00 -3.07 42.65
C ARG A 539 12.80 -2.33 43.73
N ALA A 540 13.77 -3.00 44.37
CA ALA A 540 14.54 -2.44 45.49
C ALA A 540 16.07 -2.45 45.28
N GLY A 541 16.57 -3.04 44.18
CA GLY A 541 18.00 -3.28 43.97
C GLY A 541 18.71 -2.37 42.97
N ALA A 542 18.00 -1.59 42.15
CA ALA A 542 18.59 -0.79 41.08
C ALA A 542 18.64 0.70 41.42
N ALA A 543 19.25 1.06 42.55
CA ALA A 543 19.92 2.35 42.61
C ALA A 543 21.09 2.26 41.63
N ALA A 544 21.13 3.16 40.65
CA ALA A 544 22.28 3.31 39.76
C ALA A 544 23.55 3.32 40.63
N GLN A 545 24.35 2.25 40.57
CA GLN A 545 25.75 2.40 40.90
C GLN A 545 26.30 3.32 39.82
N GLU A 546 26.33 4.62 40.12
CA GLU A 546 27.27 5.54 39.50
C GLU A 546 28.66 4.96 39.75
N ARG A 547 29.11 4.09 38.85
CA ARG A 547 30.54 3.95 38.64
C ARG A 547 31.01 5.33 38.18
N PRO A 548 32.09 5.86 38.75
CA PRO A 548 32.65 7.12 38.29
C PRO A 548 32.85 7.01 36.77
N PRO A 549 32.74 8.12 36.01
CA PRO A 549 33.22 8.11 34.65
C PRO A 549 34.63 7.52 34.71
N LEU A 550 34.87 6.47 33.91
CA LEU A 550 36.22 5.93 33.73
C LEU A 550 37.11 7.14 33.53
N ARG A 551 37.96 7.42 34.52
CA ARG A 551 39.02 8.40 34.36
C ARG A 551 39.72 7.99 33.07
N LEU A 552 39.94 8.96 32.19
CA LEU A 552 40.98 8.90 31.18
C LEU A 552 42.20 8.26 31.85
N ALA A 553 42.38 6.97 31.62
CA ALA A 553 43.59 6.31 32.01
C ALA A 553 44.62 6.95 31.10
N ASP A 554 45.59 7.65 31.71
CA ASP A 554 46.85 7.94 31.07
C ASP A 554 47.26 6.71 30.25
N ALA A 555 47.58 6.94 28.99
CA ALA A 555 47.97 5.93 28.01
C ALA A 555 49.05 4.99 28.57
N GLY A 556 48.59 3.93 29.24
CA GLY A 556 49.35 2.76 29.64
C GLY A 556 48.85 1.58 28.82
N PRO A 557 49.70 0.60 28.51
CA PRO A 557 49.45 -0.40 27.47
C PRO A 557 48.35 -1.36 27.90
N ALA A 558 47.09 -0.99 27.64
CA ALA A 558 45.95 -1.88 27.68
C ALA A 558 46.13 -2.93 26.58
N ALA A 559 45.73 -4.17 26.90
CA ALA A 559 45.97 -5.37 26.12
C ALA A 559 45.67 -5.15 24.62
N GLN A 560 46.69 -5.38 23.80
CA GLN A 560 46.65 -5.39 22.35
C GLN A 560 45.69 -6.50 21.87
N GLY A 561 44.38 -6.26 21.87
CA GLY A 561 43.47 -6.94 20.95
C GLY A 561 44.01 -6.65 19.56
N ALA A 562 44.48 -7.71 18.87
CA ALA A 562 45.18 -7.68 17.58
C ALA A 562 45.27 -6.27 17.00
N ALA A 563 46.33 -5.56 17.41
CA ALA A 563 46.62 -4.20 17.00
C ALA A 563 46.25 -4.05 15.53
N ALA A 564 45.57 -2.95 15.18
CA ALA A 564 45.47 -2.50 13.79
C ALA A 564 46.82 -2.82 13.14
N GLY A 565 46.83 -3.78 12.20
CA GLY A 565 48.10 -4.25 11.65
C GLY A 565 48.85 -3.04 11.10
N PRO A 566 50.18 -3.04 11.05
CA PRO A 566 50.91 -1.95 10.38
C PRO A 566 50.51 -1.79 8.90
N ALA A 567 49.74 -2.73 8.33
CA ALA A 567 49.37 -2.81 6.92
C ALA A 567 48.60 -1.59 6.34
N PRO A 568 47.52 -1.04 6.95
CA PRO A 568 46.82 0.11 6.39
C PRO A 568 47.64 1.41 6.51
N ALA A 569 48.33 1.58 7.65
CA ALA A 569 49.25 2.70 7.84
C ALA A 569 50.44 2.64 6.85
N GLU A 570 50.99 1.46 6.59
CA GLU A 570 52.05 1.25 5.59
C GLU A 570 51.52 1.38 4.16
N GLY A 571 50.28 0.96 3.89
CA GLY A 571 49.57 1.24 2.63
C GLY A 571 49.44 2.74 2.37
N ARG A 572 48.99 3.50 3.38
CA ARG A 572 48.87 4.96 3.31
C ARG A 572 50.23 5.65 3.19
N ARG A 573 51.23 5.18 3.92
CA ARG A 573 52.61 5.69 3.79
C ARG A 573 53.13 5.48 2.37
N ARG A 574 52.91 4.30 1.78
CA ARG A 574 53.24 4.02 0.37
C ARG A 574 52.49 4.93 -0.59
N LEU A 575 51.20 5.20 -0.36
CA LEU A 575 50.42 6.15 -1.16
C LEU A 575 50.94 7.59 -1.03
N GLY A 576 51.33 8.02 0.17
CA GLY A 576 51.94 9.33 0.41
C GLY A 576 53.33 9.48 -0.20
N GLU A 577 54.17 8.45 -0.12
CA GLU A 577 55.48 8.39 -0.79
C GLU A 577 55.30 8.40 -2.32
N ALA A 578 54.32 7.65 -2.84
CA ALA A 578 53.94 7.68 -4.25
C ALA A 578 53.44 9.05 -4.69
N ALA A 579 52.60 9.71 -3.89
CA ALA A 579 52.13 11.06 -4.16
C ALA A 579 53.28 12.06 -4.24
N GLN A 580 54.25 11.99 -3.34
CA GLN A 580 55.45 12.83 -3.38
C GLN A 580 56.29 12.58 -4.64
N LEU A 581 56.44 11.32 -5.06
CA LEU A 581 57.13 10.97 -6.31
C LEU A 581 56.40 11.51 -7.54
N LEU A 582 55.06 11.43 -7.59
CA LEU A 582 54.28 12.02 -8.69
C LEU A 582 54.33 13.55 -8.67
N ALA A 583 54.24 14.18 -7.50
CA ALA A 583 54.38 15.62 -7.36
C ALA A 583 55.79 16.10 -7.76
N GLY A 584 56.82 15.33 -7.42
CA GLY A 584 58.20 15.56 -7.88
C GLY A 584 58.31 15.45 -9.40
N ALA A 585 57.76 14.40 -10.00
CA ALA A 585 57.71 14.24 -11.45
C ALA A 585 56.93 15.37 -12.14
N ALA A 586 55.79 15.79 -11.58
CA ALA A 586 55.01 16.93 -12.06
C ALA A 586 55.81 18.24 -12.02
N ALA A 587 56.53 18.50 -10.92
CA ALA A 587 57.37 19.67 -10.78
C ALA A 587 58.52 19.70 -11.81
N LEU A 588 59.12 18.54 -12.13
CA LEU A 588 60.14 18.44 -13.19
C LEU A 588 59.59 18.81 -14.57
N LEU A 589 58.33 18.47 -14.83
CA LEU A 589 57.66 18.74 -16.11
C LEU A 589 57.11 20.16 -16.21
N SER A 590 56.84 20.82 -15.07
CA SER A 590 56.23 22.16 -15.02
C SER A 590 57.05 23.25 -15.74
N GLY A 591 58.37 23.03 -15.90
CA GLY A 591 59.27 23.93 -16.62
C GLY A 591 59.33 23.71 -18.14
N GLU A 592 58.70 22.65 -18.65
CA GLU A 592 58.73 22.27 -20.07
C GLU A 592 57.32 22.44 -20.69
N PRO A 593 57.09 23.47 -21.52
CA PRO A 593 55.78 23.74 -22.12
C PRO A 593 55.22 22.56 -22.94
N ALA A 594 56.09 21.72 -23.50
CA ALA A 594 55.74 20.52 -24.25
C ALA A 594 55.14 19.37 -23.39
N MET A 595 55.12 19.52 -22.07
CA MET A 595 54.64 18.50 -21.12
C MET A 595 53.66 19.08 -20.08
N GLY A 596 53.03 20.22 -20.38
CA GLY A 596 52.17 20.94 -19.43
C GLY A 596 50.98 20.12 -18.92
N SER A 597 50.29 19.40 -19.80
CA SER A 597 49.16 18.53 -19.54
C SER A 597 49.58 17.35 -18.68
N SER A 598 50.69 16.70 -19.02
CA SER A 598 51.33 15.63 -18.25
C SER A 598 51.76 16.10 -16.85
N ALA A 599 52.24 17.34 -16.71
CA ALA A 599 52.58 17.92 -15.40
C ALA A 599 51.33 18.11 -14.52
N ARG A 600 50.26 18.70 -15.07
CA ARG A 600 48.99 18.87 -14.35
C ARG A 600 48.36 17.53 -13.99
N SER A 601 48.44 16.56 -14.90
CA SER A 601 47.93 15.21 -14.70
C SER A 601 48.59 14.50 -13.51
N LEU A 602 49.92 14.50 -13.48
CA LEU A 602 50.66 13.92 -12.36
C LEU A 602 50.43 14.69 -11.05
N ALA A 603 50.24 16.01 -11.11
CA ALA A 603 49.95 16.82 -9.93
C ALA A 603 48.55 16.55 -9.34
N ALA A 604 47.53 16.42 -10.19
CA ALA A 604 46.18 16.04 -9.77
C ALA A 604 46.20 14.65 -9.12
N ARG A 605 46.82 13.67 -9.78
CA ARG A 605 46.94 12.31 -9.24
C ARG A 605 47.75 12.24 -7.94
N ALA A 606 48.74 13.12 -7.77
CA ALA A 606 49.45 13.26 -6.50
C ALA A 606 48.53 13.80 -5.39
N ALA A 607 47.65 14.76 -5.70
CA ALA A 607 46.69 15.30 -4.74
C ALA A 607 45.71 14.22 -4.26
N ASP A 608 45.19 13.39 -5.17
CA ASP A 608 44.24 12.31 -4.84
C ASP A 608 44.87 11.27 -3.92
N LEU A 609 46.11 10.86 -4.20
CA LEU A 609 46.86 9.92 -3.37
C LEU A 609 47.22 10.48 -1.99
N THR A 610 47.36 11.81 -1.86
CA THR A 610 47.69 12.47 -0.59
C THR A 610 46.47 12.56 0.34
N GLY A 611 45.27 12.71 -0.23
CA GLY A 611 44.02 12.89 0.51
C GLY A 611 43.26 11.61 0.88
N GLY A 612 43.67 10.45 0.36
CA GLY A 612 42.89 9.20 0.41
C GLY A 612 42.44 8.79 1.82
N ARG A 613 41.16 9.01 2.11
CA ARG A 613 40.43 8.42 3.25
C ARG A 613 39.75 7.16 2.74
N PHE A 614 39.87 6.06 3.47
CA PHE A 614 39.22 4.81 3.10
C PHE A 614 37.82 4.76 3.71
N THR A 615 36.77 4.81 2.89
CA THR A 615 35.39 4.85 3.37
C THR A 615 34.83 3.43 3.51
N LEU A 616 34.55 3.02 4.74
CA LEU A 616 33.88 1.76 5.08
C LEU A 616 32.43 2.03 5.46
N ALA A 617 31.48 1.60 4.65
CA ALA A 617 30.06 1.84 4.89
C ALA A 617 29.34 0.59 5.44
N LEU A 618 28.56 0.77 6.51
CA LEU A 618 27.76 -0.28 7.14
C LEU A 618 26.32 -0.22 6.65
N PHE A 619 25.79 -1.36 6.19
CA PHE A 619 24.41 -1.51 5.72
C PHE A 619 23.74 -2.72 6.37
N GLY A 620 22.41 -2.76 6.37
CA GLY A 620 21.62 -3.86 6.92
C GLY A 620 20.27 -3.40 7.47
N ALA A 621 19.34 -4.32 7.63
CA ALA A 621 18.02 -4.05 8.20
C ALA A 621 18.07 -3.42 9.60
N PHE A 622 16.93 -2.90 10.05
CA PHE A 622 16.80 -2.43 11.43
C PHE A 622 17.05 -3.59 12.42
N SER A 623 17.68 -3.30 13.57
CA SER A 623 18.11 -4.30 14.56
C SER A 623 19.05 -5.41 14.05
N ALA A 624 19.67 -5.24 12.88
CA ALA A 624 20.69 -6.19 12.38
C ALA A 624 22.00 -6.20 13.21
N GLY A 625 22.15 -5.24 14.14
CA GLY A 625 23.35 -5.07 14.97
C GLY A 625 24.47 -4.26 14.31
N LYS A 626 24.14 -3.32 13.40
CA LYS A 626 25.10 -2.43 12.73
C LYS A 626 25.94 -1.61 13.71
N SER A 627 25.29 -0.86 14.60
CA SER A 627 25.98 -0.01 15.59
C SER A 627 26.75 -0.84 16.62
N SER A 628 26.26 -2.03 16.98
CA SER A 628 27.00 -2.99 17.83
C SER A 628 28.27 -3.50 17.14
N PHE A 629 28.17 -3.83 15.84
CA PHE A 629 29.31 -4.23 15.01
C PHE A 629 30.31 -3.08 14.84
N ALA A 630 29.83 -1.86 14.62
CA ALA A 630 30.64 -0.66 14.55
C ALA A 630 31.43 -0.44 15.86
N ASN A 631 30.77 -0.53 17.02
CA ASN A 631 31.43 -0.43 18.32
C ASN A 631 32.48 -1.52 18.53
N ALA A 632 32.17 -2.77 18.14
CA ALA A 632 33.14 -3.86 18.19
C ALA A 632 34.37 -3.60 17.29
N LEU A 633 34.16 -2.98 16.12
CA LEU A 633 35.23 -2.59 15.21
C LEU A 633 36.07 -1.43 15.76
N LEU A 634 35.43 -0.41 16.34
CA LEU A 634 36.10 0.71 17.01
C LEU A 634 36.85 0.26 18.27
N GLY A 635 36.41 -0.84 18.90
CA GLY A 635 36.94 -1.40 20.14
C GLY A 635 36.34 -0.82 21.41
N GLU A 636 35.42 0.14 21.27
CA GLU A 636 34.80 0.88 22.38
C GLU A 636 33.32 1.21 22.07
N GLU A 637 32.54 1.50 23.11
CA GLU A 637 31.12 1.87 22.99
C GLU A 637 30.97 3.34 22.58
N VAL A 638 31.04 3.61 21.28
CA VAL A 638 30.98 4.99 20.74
C VAL A 638 29.56 5.33 20.28
N LEU A 639 29.00 4.51 19.40
CA LEU A 639 27.65 4.65 18.86
C LEU A 639 26.61 4.12 19.85
N PRO A 640 25.46 4.79 20.03
CA PRO A 640 24.38 4.23 20.83
C PRO A 640 23.82 2.97 20.17
N VAL A 641 23.60 1.93 20.96
CA VAL A 641 22.91 0.71 20.55
C VAL A 641 21.50 0.81 21.10
N SER A 642 20.49 0.73 20.23
CA SER A 642 19.08 0.76 20.61
C SER A 642 18.31 -0.31 19.83
N PRO A 643 17.40 -1.06 20.50
CA PRO A 643 16.48 -1.97 19.83
C PRO A 643 15.32 -1.22 19.15
N HIS A 644 15.26 0.12 19.22
CA HIS A 644 14.28 0.98 18.55
C HIS A 644 14.87 1.75 17.37
N PRO A 645 14.06 2.17 16.37
CA PRO A 645 14.53 2.97 15.24
C PRO A 645 15.29 4.20 15.76
N ALA A 646 16.61 4.22 15.59
CA ALA A 646 17.50 5.19 16.25
C ALA A 646 18.61 5.70 15.31
N THR A 647 18.41 5.61 14.00
CA THR A 647 19.40 6.09 13.02
C THR A 647 18.69 6.76 11.87
N ALA A 648 18.11 7.94 12.15
CA ALA A 648 17.47 8.80 11.16
C ALA A 648 18.47 9.65 10.35
N ALA A 649 19.75 9.69 10.77
CA ALA A 649 20.79 10.49 10.15
C ALA A 649 22.03 9.64 9.83
N VAL A 650 22.75 10.01 8.77
CA VAL A 650 24.04 9.39 8.44
C VAL A 650 25.09 9.81 9.45
N ASN A 651 25.78 8.84 10.04
CA ASN A 651 26.85 9.06 11.01
C ASN A 651 28.20 8.66 10.41
N ARG A 652 29.12 9.62 10.30
CA ARG A 652 30.51 9.38 9.86
C ARG A 652 31.43 9.47 11.06
N ILE A 653 32.31 8.50 11.23
CA ILE A 653 33.33 8.47 12.29
C ILE A 653 34.69 8.61 11.64
N LEU A 654 35.40 9.67 12.00
CA LEU A 654 36.65 10.07 11.36
C LEU A 654 37.72 10.41 12.40
N ALA A 655 38.99 10.35 11.98
CA ALA A 655 40.10 10.76 12.83
C ALA A 655 40.03 12.28 13.12
N PRO A 656 40.40 12.73 14.33
CA PRO A 656 40.51 14.15 14.63
C PRO A 656 41.56 14.82 13.73
N GLU A 657 41.16 15.87 13.00
CA GLU A 657 42.03 16.65 12.11
C GLU A 657 41.75 18.16 12.28
N GLY A 658 42.79 18.99 12.16
CA GLY A 658 42.65 20.45 12.22
C GLY A 658 42.09 20.96 13.56
N PRO A 659 40.96 21.72 13.57
CA PRO A 659 40.38 22.27 14.79
C PRO A 659 39.53 21.26 15.61
N PHE A 660 39.26 20.07 15.05
CA PHE A 660 38.38 19.08 15.67
C PHE A 660 39.15 18.15 16.60
N ARG A 661 38.66 17.99 17.84
CA ARG A 661 39.31 17.17 18.89
C ARG A 661 38.64 15.81 19.03
N HIS A 662 39.35 14.86 19.65
CA HIS A 662 38.78 13.58 20.03
C HIS A 662 37.46 13.76 20.84
N ALA A 663 36.47 12.91 20.54
CA ALA A 663 35.15 12.86 21.17
C ALA A 663 34.29 14.13 20.96
N THR A 664 34.45 14.81 19.81
CA THR A 664 33.55 15.89 19.37
C THR A 664 32.85 15.53 18.08
N ALA A 665 31.61 15.97 17.92
CA ALA A 665 30.81 15.74 16.72
C ALA A 665 30.40 17.06 16.08
N GLU A 666 30.58 17.19 14.77
CA GLU A 666 29.96 18.24 13.98
C GLU A 666 28.60 17.76 13.47
N VAL A 667 27.54 18.49 13.83
CA VAL A 667 26.15 18.13 13.53
C VAL A 667 25.59 19.14 12.56
N ALA A 668 25.21 18.69 11.38
CA ALA A 668 24.48 19.50 10.41
C ALA A 668 22.98 19.28 10.58
N MET A 669 22.26 20.34 10.94
CA MET A 669 20.80 20.31 11.07
C MET A 669 20.14 20.44 9.70
N LYS A 670 19.01 19.76 9.50
CA LYS A 670 18.17 19.94 8.31
C LYS A 670 17.75 21.40 8.18
N ASN A 671 17.62 21.90 6.96
CA ASN A 671 17.01 23.19 6.72
C ASN A 671 15.47 23.11 6.84
N ARG A 672 14.80 24.27 6.79
CA ARG A 672 13.35 24.34 7.00
C ARG A 672 12.56 23.67 5.88
N GLU A 673 13.06 23.66 4.65
CA GLU A 673 12.41 23.03 3.50
C GLU A 673 12.51 21.50 3.57
N GLU A 674 13.69 20.98 3.89
CA GLU A 674 13.96 19.54 4.05
C GLU A 674 13.02 18.90 5.08
N ILE A 675 12.93 19.46 6.29
CA ILE A 675 12.02 18.90 7.32
C ILE A 675 10.54 19.08 6.96
N TRP A 676 10.20 20.16 6.27
CA TRP A 676 8.82 20.43 5.87
C TRP A 676 8.35 19.45 4.79
N GLU A 677 9.25 19.04 3.91
CA GLU A 677 9.00 17.97 2.95
C GLU A 677 8.79 16.62 3.62
N ASP A 678 9.58 16.27 4.63
CA ASP A 678 9.39 15.03 5.41
C ASP A 678 8.02 15.01 6.11
N ILE A 679 7.60 16.15 6.66
CA ILE A 679 6.28 16.33 7.28
C ILE A 679 5.17 16.20 6.22
N ARG A 680 5.27 16.90 5.09
CA ARG A 680 4.30 16.82 3.98
C ARG A 680 4.14 15.39 3.47
N TYR A 681 5.25 14.68 3.30
CA TYR A 681 5.25 13.29 2.88
C TYR A 681 4.47 12.41 3.87
N SER A 682 4.79 12.50 5.16
CA SER A 682 4.12 11.72 6.20
C SER A 682 2.63 12.08 6.37
N PHE A 683 2.27 13.36 6.19
CA PHE A 683 0.88 13.82 6.14
C PHE A 683 0.11 13.22 4.96
N GLY A 684 0.74 13.16 3.78
CA GLY A 684 0.17 12.52 2.59
C GLY A 684 -0.04 11.02 2.78
N VAL A 685 0.87 10.32 3.48
CA VAL A 685 0.72 8.90 3.81
C VAL A 685 -0.45 8.65 4.76
N LEU A 686 -0.67 9.54 5.73
CA LEU A 686 -1.73 9.46 6.74
C LEU A 686 -3.05 10.12 6.34
N GLU A 687 -3.12 10.71 5.15
CA GLU A 687 -4.30 11.43 4.62
C GLU A 687 -4.80 12.57 5.53
N LEU A 688 -3.88 13.27 6.19
CA LEU A 688 -4.18 14.40 7.06
C LEU A 688 -4.39 15.73 6.31
N GLY A 689 -4.34 15.71 4.97
CA GLY A 689 -4.34 16.91 4.13
C GLY A 689 -2.97 17.60 4.09
N GLU A 690 -2.92 18.85 3.60
CA GLU A 690 -1.68 19.62 3.62
C GLU A 690 -1.36 20.15 5.03
N PRO A 691 -0.16 19.89 5.56
CA PRO A 691 0.24 20.41 6.86
C PRO A 691 0.34 21.95 6.81
N SER A 692 -0.09 22.61 7.88
CA SER A 692 0.03 24.05 8.05
C SER A 692 1.14 24.40 9.06
N PRO A 693 2.06 25.35 8.77
CA PRO A 693 3.27 25.62 9.58
C PRO A 693 3.05 25.98 11.06
N GLY A 694 1.82 26.25 11.51
CA GLY A 694 1.49 26.57 12.90
C GLY A 694 0.57 25.58 13.64
N THR A 695 -0.12 24.69 12.92
CA THR A 695 -1.16 23.81 13.49
C THR A 695 -0.94 22.33 13.20
N TRP A 696 0.06 21.98 12.39
CA TRP A 696 0.34 20.58 12.03
C TRP A 696 0.59 19.69 13.27
N ALA A 697 1.24 20.22 14.31
CA ALA A 697 1.49 19.48 15.55
C ALA A 697 0.20 19.17 16.33
N GLU A 698 -0.80 20.04 16.26
CA GLU A 698 -2.13 19.81 16.85
C GLU A 698 -2.87 18.71 16.10
N ALA A 699 -2.85 18.75 14.76
CA ALA A 699 -3.42 17.69 13.93
C ALA A 699 -2.78 16.31 14.19
N VAL A 700 -1.47 16.28 14.50
CA VAL A 700 -0.76 15.05 14.89
C VAL A 700 -1.18 14.55 16.26
N SER A 701 -1.55 15.44 17.19
CA SER A 701 -2.02 15.04 18.52
C SER A 701 -3.41 14.39 18.50
N GLU A 702 -4.22 14.70 17.48
CA GLU A 702 -5.55 14.12 17.27
C GLU A 702 -5.52 12.80 16.46
N LEU A 703 -4.34 12.35 16.00
CA LEU A 703 -4.21 11.09 15.25
C LEU A 703 -4.74 9.91 16.08
N PRO A 704 -5.73 9.15 15.59
CA PRO A 704 -6.31 8.04 16.32
C PRO A 704 -5.26 6.96 16.60
N ALA A 705 -5.27 6.41 17.81
CA ALA A 705 -4.38 5.31 18.19
C ALA A 705 -4.70 3.99 17.47
N ARG A 706 -5.88 3.87 16.84
CA ARG A 706 -6.39 2.64 16.20
C ARG A 706 -6.92 2.93 14.79
N GLY A 707 -6.85 1.93 13.91
CA GLY A 707 -7.45 1.98 12.56
C GLY A 707 -6.52 2.45 11.44
N LEU A 708 -5.27 2.81 11.74
CA LEU A 708 -4.27 3.13 10.73
C LEU A 708 -3.76 1.85 10.05
N HIS A 709 -3.49 1.94 8.74
CA HIS A 709 -2.81 0.86 8.03
C HIS A 709 -1.43 0.63 8.67
N PRO A 710 -1.00 -0.63 8.87
CA PRO A 710 0.22 -0.89 9.60
C PRO A 710 1.48 -0.25 8.98
N SER A 711 1.58 -0.16 7.64
CA SER A 711 2.63 0.61 6.94
C SER A 711 2.61 2.14 7.18
N ALA A 712 1.50 2.70 7.69
CA ALA A 712 1.37 4.13 7.98
C ALA A 712 1.77 4.48 9.43
N LEU A 713 1.90 3.49 10.31
CA LEU A 713 2.26 3.69 11.71
C LEU A 713 3.67 4.29 11.90
N PRO A 714 4.69 3.91 11.12
CA PRO A 714 6.00 4.53 11.26
C PRO A 714 5.96 6.04 10.95
N HIS A 715 5.12 6.47 9.99
CA HIS A 715 4.88 7.89 9.70
C HIS A 715 4.17 8.61 10.85
N ALA A 716 3.21 7.96 11.50
CA ALA A 716 2.58 8.51 12.70
C ALA A 716 3.59 8.65 13.84
N GLY A 717 4.49 7.67 14.00
CA GLY A 717 5.61 7.71 14.95
C GLY A 717 6.56 8.88 14.68
N PHE A 718 7.01 9.04 13.43
CA PHE A 718 7.83 10.16 12.99
C PHE A 718 7.16 11.51 13.29
N LEU A 719 5.90 11.68 12.90
CA LEU A 719 5.18 12.94 13.13
C LEU A 719 5.03 13.26 14.62
N ARG A 720 4.74 12.27 15.46
CA ARG A 720 4.67 12.44 16.92
C ARG A 720 6.03 12.83 17.51
N ALA A 721 7.11 12.20 17.05
CA ALA A 721 8.48 12.52 17.47
C ALA A 721 8.89 13.93 17.03
N ALA A 722 8.62 14.29 15.77
CA ALA A 722 8.85 15.62 15.23
C ALA A 722 8.03 16.68 15.98
N ALA A 723 6.73 16.44 16.24
CA ALA A 723 5.87 17.37 16.97
C ALA A 723 6.39 17.59 18.41
N LYS A 724 6.84 16.53 19.09
CA LYS A 724 7.44 16.59 20.42
C LYS A 724 8.76 17.39 20.44
N GLY A 725 9.58 17.26 19.39
CA GLY A 725 10.90 17.89 19.28
C GLY A 725 10.92 19.29 18.66
N TRP A 726 9.84 19.70 17.97
CA TRP A 726 9.80 20.89 17.12
C TRP A 726 10.28 22.17 17.82
N ASN A 727 9.74 22.45 19.00
CA ASN A 727 10.05 23.69 19.74
C ASN A 727 11.54 23.84 20.09
N ALA A 728 12.24 22.72 20.32
CA ALA A 728 13.67 22.73 20.63
C ALA A 728 14.54 22.77 19.35
N ALA A 729 14.06 22.18 18.26
CA ALA A 729 14.81 22.03 17.01
C ALA A 729 14.65 23.23 16.05
N GLU A 730 13.50 23.89 16.02
CA GLU A 730 13.18 24.97 15.07
C GLU A 730 14.24 26.08 15.02
N PRO A 731 14.78 26.60 16.15
CA PRO A 731 15.81 27.64 16.13
C PRO A 731 17.16 27.18 15.56
N LEU A 732 17.36 25.87 15.44
CA LEU A 732 18.64 25.25 15.04
C LEU A 732 18.64 24.79 13.58
N LEU A 733 17.50 24.83 12.88
CA LEU A 733 17.41 24.36 11.50
C LEU A 733 18.33 25.17 10.57
N GLY A 734 19.03 24.47 9.66
CA GLY A 734 20.01 25.03 8.73
C GLY A 734 21.36 25.42 9.36
N THR A 735 21.58 25.17 10.66
CA THR A 735 22.85 25.43 11.34
C THR A 735 23.78 24.21 11.33
N VAL A 736 25.09 24.47 11.44
CA VAL A 736 26.12 23.46 11.72
C VAL A 736 26.71 23.76 13.10
N ARG A 737 26.80 22.76 13.97
CA ARG A 737 27.22 22.93 15.37
C ARG A 737 28.17 21.83 15.80
N THR A 738 29.19 22.18 16.58
CA THR A 738 30.05 21.21 17.26
C THR A 738 29.46 20.88 18.63
N VAL A 739 29.32 19.59 18.95
CA VAL A 739 28.78 19.07 20.21
C VAL A 739 29.73 18.05 20.84
N GLU A 740 29.60 17.84 22.15
CA GLU A 740 30.35 16.79 22.86
C GLU A 740 29.71 15.41 22.66
N LEU A 741 30.49 14.35 22.90
CA LEU A 741 30.04 12.96 22.79
C LEU A 741 28.72 12.65 23.53
N GLY A 742 28.49 13.28 24.69
CA GLY A 742 27.25 13.09 25.45
C GLY A 742 26.00 13.66 24.77
N GLU A 743 26.12 14.78 24.06
CA GLU A 743 25.02 15.37 23.28
C GLU A 743 24.84 14.62 21.95
N TYR A 744 25.95 14.23 21.30
CA TYR A 744 25.95 13.34 20.15
C TYR A 744 25.11 12.07 20.39
N ARG A 745 25.36 11.36 21.50
CA ARG A 745 24.60 10.13 21.83
C ARG A 745 23.10 10.35 21.91
N LYS A 746 22.65 11.51 22.41
CA LYS A 746 21.22 11.86 22.47
C LYS A 746 20.65 12.21 21.10
N LEU A 747 21.41 12.92 20.27
CA LEU A 747 21.00 13.29 18.92
C LEU A 747 20.84 12.08 18.00
N VAL A 748 21.59 11.01 18.25
CA VAL A 748 21.44 9.74 17.52
C VAL A 748 20.34 8.88 18.15
N ALA A 749 20.29 8.72 19.48
CA ALA A 749 19.38 7.76 20.12
C ALA A 749 17.92 8.23 20.25
N GLU A 750 17.66 9.53 20.41
CA GLU A 750 16.30 10.06 20.61
C GLU A 750 15.67 10.48 19.29
N GLU A 751 14.67 9.73 18.80
CA GLU A 751 13.99 10.00 17.53
C GLU A 751 13.42 11.44 17.45
N SER A 752 12.93 12.00 18.57
CA SER A 752 12.45 13.39 18.64
C SER A 752 13.54 14.45 18.43
N ARG A 753 14.80 14.06 18.33
CA ARG A 753 15.93 14.92 17.96
C ARG A 753 16.54 14.49 16.64
N ALA A 754 16.74 13.18 16.46
CA ALA A 754 17.39 12.59 15.31
C ALA A 754 16.71 12.96 13.98
N CYS A 755 15.37 13.08 13.97
CA CYS A 755 14.61 13.41 12.76
C CYS A 755 14.94 14.79 12.15
N PHE A 756 15.50 15.71 12.95
CA PHE A 756 15.93 17.05 12.53
C PHE A 756 17.39 17.12 12.09
N VAL A 757 18.15 16.04 12.26
CA VAL A 757 19.57 15.99 11.91
C VAL A 757 19.73 15.50 10.48
N ARG A 758 20.58 16.17 9.70
CA ARG A 758 20.88 15.77 8.32
C ARG A 758 22.07 14.82 8.27
N SER A 759 23.16 15.17 8.95
CA SER A 759 24.38 14.37 9.02
C SER A 759 25.17 14.68 10.28
N ILE A 760 25.93 13.70 10.76
CA ILE A 760 26.82 13.85 11.90
C ILE A 760 28.21 13.34 11.55
N ASP A 761 29.22 14.17 11.81
CA ASP A 761 30.64 13.86 11.67
C ASP A 761 31.25 13.77 13.07
N LEU A 762 31.42 12.55 13.59
CA LEU A 762 32.05 12.28 14.87
C LEU A 762 33.57 12.14 14.69
N TYR A 763 34.32 13.06 15.29
CA TYR A 763 35.78 12.99 15.37
C TYR A 763 36.18 12.15 16.58
N TYR A 764 36.60 10.92 16.32
CA TYR A 764 36.98 9.94 17.34
C TYR A 764 38.33 9.36 16.99
N ALA A 765 39.27 9.36 17.93
CA ALA A 765 40.59 8.76 17.74
C ALA A 765 40.57 7.33 18.28
N CYS A 766 40.73 6.35 17.40
CA CYS A 766 40.90 4.94 17.72
C CYS A 766 41.74 4.25 16.63
N PRO A 767 42.20 3.00 16.84
CA PRO A 767 43.06 2.30 15.89
C PRO A 767 42.48 2.24 14.46
N LEU A 768 41.14 2.19 14.32
CA LEU A 768 40.46 2.21 13.03
C LEU A 768 40.62 3.56 12.32
N THR A 769 40.24 4.66 12.97
CA THR A 769 40.28 5.99 12.36
C THR A 769 41.72 6.48 12.15
N ASP A 770 42.63 6.17 13.07
CA ASP A 770 44.04 6.56 12.98
C ASP A 770 44.74 5.89 11.79
N SER A 771 44.23 4.72 11.37
CA SER A 771 44.67 4.03 10.16
C SER A 771 44.15 4.66 8.85
N GLY A 772 43.33 5.72 8.93
CA GLY A 772 42.79 6.45 7.78
C GLY A 772 41.42 5.96 7.30
N ILE A 773 40.76 5.09 8.08
CA ILE A 773 39.42 4.58 7.78
C ILE A 773 38.35 5.54 8.29
N VAL A 774 37.42 5.91 7.42
CA VAL A 774 36.18 6.60 7.78
C VAL A 774 35.07 5.57 7.84
N LEU A 775 34.50 5.38 9.02
CA LEU A 775 33.36 4.48 9.21
C LEU A 775 32.06 5.24 9.01
N VAL A 776 31.20 4.76 8.11
CA VAL A 776 29.89 5.35 7.84
C VAL A 776 28.80 4.39 8.32
N ASP A 777 28.07 4.77 9.38
CA ASP A 777 26.86 4.06 9.81
C ASP A 777 25.66 4.67 9.11
N THR A 778 25.00 3.86 8.25
CA THR A 778 23.86 4.30 7.46
C THR A 778 22.52 3.97 8.15
N PRO A 779 21.48 4.80 7.97
CA PRO A 779 20.11 4.46 8.37
C PRO A 779 19.70 3.05 7.91
N GLY A 780 18.92 2.34 8.73
CA GLY A 780 18.40 1.02 8.34
C GLY A 780 17.49 1.11 7.11
N ALA A 781 17.51 0.06 6.26
CA ALA A 781 16.71 -0.02 5.02
C ALA A 781 15.18 0.06 5.24
N ASP A 782 14.72 -0.19 6.46
CA ASP A 782 13.31 -0.09 6.88
C ASP A 782 12.93 1.25 7.51
N SER A 783 13.84 2.22 7.54
CA SER A 783 13.55 3.51 8.16
C SER A 783 12.47 4.27 7.36
N VAL A 784 11.54 4.89 8.10
CA VAL A 784 10.37 5.67 7.63
C VAL A 784 10.73 6.79 6.66
N HIS A 785 11.99 7.21 6.71
CA HIS A 785 12.56 8.26 5.90
C HIS A 785 12.74 7.73 4.47
N ALA A 786 11.63 7.69 3.72
CA ALA A 786 11.50 7.20 2.36
C ALA A 786 12.45 7.88 1.34
N ARG A 787 13.20 8.91 1.75
CA ARG A 787 14.20 9.64 0.96
C ARG A 787 15.64 9.19 1.20
N HIS A 788 15.90 8.24 2.10
CA HIS A 788 17.25 7.71 2.31
C HIS A 788 17.65 6.63 1.31
N THR A 789 16.77 6.16 0.42
CA THR A 789 17.17 5.26 -0.67
C THR A 789 18.28 5.91 -1.51
N GLY A 790 18.09 7.17 -1.95
CA GLY A 790 19.10 7.91 -2.71
C GLY A 790 20.42 8.16 -1.95
N VAL A 791 20.34 8.48 -0.66
CA VAL A 791 21.53 8.68 0.21
C VAL A 791 22.30 7.36 0.39
N THR A 792 21.58 6.27 0.67
CA THR A 792 22.13 4.91 0.80
C THR A 792 22.81 4.50 -0.50
N PHE A 793 22.18 4.73 -1.66
CA PHE A 793 22.76 4.47 -2.98
C PHE A 793 24.00 5.33 -3.29
N ALA A 794 23.99 6.62 -2.92
CA ALA A 794 25.15 7.50 -3.11
C ALA A 794 26.35 7.02 -2.30
N TYR A 795 26.15 6.69 -1.01
CA TYR A 795 27.21 6.12 -0.17
C TYR A 795 27.68 4.75 -0.66
N MET A 796 26.79 3.92 -1.22
CA MET A 796 27.18 2.65 -1.84
C MET A 796 28.09 2.83 -3.07
N LYS A 797 27.88 3.90 -3.85
CA LYS A 797 28.72 4.22 -5.03
C LYS A 797 30.10 4.74 -4.60
N GLU A 798 30.13 5.56 -3.57
CA GLU A 798 31.34 6.26 -3.10
C GLU A 798 32.17 5.44 -2.09
N ALA A 799 31.60 4.39 -1.48
CA ALA A 799 32.31 3.58 -0.51
C ALA A 799 33.41 2.70 -1.15
N ASP A 800 34.57 2.66 -0.50
CA ASP A 800 35.68 1.80 -0.88
C ASP A 800 35.48 0.35 -0.41
N ALA A 801 34.72 0.16 0.68
CA ALA A 801 34.26 -1.14 1.15
C ALA A 801 32.87 -1.05 1.78
N ILE A 802 32.13 -2.15 1.66
CA ILE A 802 30.75 -2.28 2.13
C ILE A 802 30.67 -3.43 3.12
N CYS A 803 30.18 -3.20 4.34
CA CYS A 803 29.82 -4.26 5.28
C CYS A 803 28.30 -4.37 5.36
N PHE A 804 27.75 -5.46 4.82
CA PHE A 804 26.34 -5.81 4.96
C PHE A 804 26.14 -6.68 6.19
N VAL A 805 25.52 -6.12 7.23
CA VAL A 805 25.28 -6.77 8.52
C VAL A 805 23.86 -7.33 8.56
N THR A 806 23.74 -8.62 8.88
CA THR A 806 22.48 -9.33 9.11
C THR A 806 22.53 -10.08 10.44
N TYR A 807 21.39 -10.19 11.13
CA TYR A 807 21.32 -10.81 12.46
C TYR A 807 21.14 -12.33 12.36
N TYR A 808 21.82 -13.11 13.19
CA TYR A 808 21.80 -14.59 13.16
C TYR A 808 20.39 -15.21 13.09
N ASN A 809 19.48 -14.83 14.00
CA ASN A 809 18.11 -15.40 14.08
C ASN A 809 17.19 -14.99 12.93
N HIS A 810 17.51 -13.89 12.25
CA HIS A 810 16.70 -13.30 11.18
C HIS A 810 17.55 -13.08 9.94
N ALA A 811 18.50 -13.99 9.71
CA ALA A 811 19.43 -13.88 8.61
C ALA A 811 18.61 -13.81 7.31
N PHE A 812 18.82 -12.74 6.54
CA PHE A 812 18.12 -12.50 5.28
C PHE A 812 16.61 -12.20 5.41
N SER A 813 16.27 -11.29 6.32
CA SER A 813 14.91 -10.74 6.49
C SER A 813 14.31 -10.17 5.19
N LYS A 814 13.00 -9.84 5.17
CA LYS A 814 12.34 -9.22 4.00
C LYS A 814 13.06 -7.93 3.57
N ALA A 815 13.44 -7.12 4.54
CA ALA A 815 14.21 -5.89 4.38
C ALA A 815 15.58 -6.13 3.73
N ASP A 816 16.32 -7.12 4.25
CA ASP A 816 17.63 -7.53 3.74
C ASP A 816 17.52 -7.99 2.28
N ARG A 817 16.48 -8.76 1.95
CA ARG A 817 16.19 -9.20 0.57
C ARG A 817 15.95 -8.04 -0.39
N GLN A 818 15.21 -7.04 0.07
CA GLN A 818 14.90 -5.86 -0.75
C GLN A 818 16.17 -5.05 -1.04
N LEU A 819 16.98 -4.77 -0.01
CA LEU A 819 18.26 -4.06 -0.17
C LEU A 819 19.25 -4.84 -1.05
N LEU A 820 19.34 -6.16 -0.88
CA LEU A 820 20.25 -7.00 -1.67
C LEU A 820 19.78 -7.19 -3.11
N SER A 821 18.47 -7.24 -3.35
CA SER A 821 17.93 -7.22 -4.71
C SER A 821 18.31 -5.92 -5.43
N GLN A 822 18.26 -4.79 -4.73
CA GLN A 822 18.73 -3.50 -5.24
C GLN A 822 20.23 -3.53 -5.58
N LEU A 823 21.06 -4.10 -4.70
CA LEU A 823 22.50 -4.29 -4.92
C LEU A 823 22.84 -5.20 -6.10
N GLY A 824 22.16 -6.34 -6.21
CA GLY A 824 22.37 -7.31 -7.31
C GLY A 824 22.07 -6.74 -8.69
N ARG A 825 21.21 -5.71 -8.77
CA ARG A 825 20.89 -4.99 -10.02
C ARG A 825 22.07 -4.10 -10.51
N VAL A 826 23.08 -3.82 -9.69
CA VAL A 826 24.22 -2.92 -10.00
C VAL A 826 25.52 -3.70 -10.36
N ARG A 827 25.36 -4.94 -10.84
CA ARG A 827 26.43 -5.92 -11.11
C ARG A 827 27.61 -5.42 -11.97
N GLU A 828 27.41 -4.39 -12.80
CA GLU A 828 28.40 -3.88 -13.76
C GLU A 828 29.39 -2.85 -13.17
N SER A 829 29.21 -2.42 -11.92
CA SER A 829 30.02 -1.35 -11.30
C SER A 829 31.28 -1.81 -10.55
N GLY A 830 31.54 -3.11 -10.43
CA GLY A 830 32.63 -3.64 -9.58
C GLY A 830 32.44 -3.40 -8.07
N ALA A 831 31.36 -2.73 -7.65
CA ALA A 831 31.03 -2.48 -6.24
C ALA A 831 30.81 -3.78 -5.43
N LEU A 832 30.41 -4.87 -6.10
CA LEU A 832 30.14 -6.16 -5.47
C LEU A 832 31.40 -6.91 -5.02
N ASP A 833 32.55 -6.63 -5.63
CA ASP A 833 33.83 -7.25 -5.25
C ASP A 833 34.41 -6.64 -3.95
N LYS A 834 33.83 -5.53 -3.48
CA LYS A 834 34.23 -4.76 -2.29
C LYS A 834 33.34 -5.05 -1.05
N MET A 835 32.48 -6.07 -1.12
CA MET A 835 31.45 -6.34 -0.11
C MET A 835 31.82 -7.47 0.87
N PHE A 836 31.67 -7.18 2.17
CA PHE A 836 31.76 -8.10 3.29
C PHE A 836 30.36 -8.36 3.84
N VAL A 837 29.96 -9.63 3.93
CA VAL A 837 28.68 -10.03 4.54
C VAL A 837 28.95 -10.50 5.96
N ILE A 838 28.33 -9.84 6.93
CA ILE A 838 28.49 -10.09 8.36
C ILE A 838 27.22 -10.73 8.91
N VAL A 839 27.32 -12.00 9.31
CA VAL A 839 26.29 -12.68 10.10
C VAL A 839 26.61 -12.45 11.57
N ASN A 840 25.97 -11.45 12.15
CA ASN A 840 26.22 -10.98 13.52
C ASN A 840 25.45 -11.82 14.55
N ALA A 841 25.89 -11.77 15.82
CA ALA A 841 25.37 -12.57 16.93
C ALA A 841 25.57 -14.09 16.77
N SER A 842 26.73 -14.50 16.23
CA SER A 842 27.09 -15.93 16.08
C SER A 842 27.23 -16.68 17.40
N ASP A 843 27.33 -15.98 18.54
CA ASP A 843 27.30 -16.55 19.89
C ASP A 843 25.93 -17.11 20.30
N LEU A 844 24.90 -16.90 19.47
CA LEU A 844 23.58 -17.50 19.65
C LEU A 844 23.49 -18.93 19.10
N ALA A 845 24.42 -19.34 18.23
CA ALA A 845 24.45 -20.71 17.71
C ALA A 845 24.74 -21.70 18.84
N ALA A 846 23.99 -22.81 18.90
CA ALA A 846 24.23 -23.86 19.88
C ALA A 846 25.51 -24.64 19.58
N ASP A 847 25.82 -24.84 18.30
CA ASP A 847 27.03 -25.52 17.82
C ASP A 847 27.50 -25.02 16.43
N GLU A 848 28.66 -25.52 16.00
CA GLU A 848 29.27 -25.13 14.72
C GLU A 848 28.49 -25.67 13.50
N ALA A 849 27.72 -26.75 13.66
CA ALA A 849 26.91 -27.31 12.57
C ALA A 849 25.69 -26.42 12.27
N GLU A 850 25.02 -25.92 13.32
CA GLU A 850 23.94 -24.92 13.20
C GLU A 850 24.45 -23.63 12.54
N LEU A 851 25.64 -23.16 12.94
CA LEU A 851 26.27 -21.99 12.33
C LEU A 851 26.57 -22.21 10.84
N ALA A 852 27.04 -23.40 10.47
CA ALA A 852 27.28 -23.77 9.08
C ALA A 852 25.98 -23.80 8.25
N GLU A 853 24.88 -24.30 8.80
CA GLU A 853 23.57 -24.33 8.15
C GLU A 853 23.06 -22.91 7.85
N VAL A 854 23.17 -21.99 8.82
CA VAL A 854 22.80 -20.57 8.64
C VAL A 854 23.68 -19.90 7.58
N LYS A 855 25.00 -20.15 7.59
CA LYS A 855 25.91 -19.62 6.56
C LYS A 855 25.57 -20.13 5.16
N GLU A 856 25.20 -21.40 5.01
CA GLU A 856 24.80 -21.95 3.72
C GLU A 856 23.46 -21.37 3.25
N HIS A 857 22.51 -21.15 4.16
CA HIS A 857 21.25 -20.48 3.86
C HIS A 857 21.47 -19.04 3.36
N VAL A 858 22.33 -18.28 4.05
CA VAL A 858 22.70 -16.91 3.64
C VAL A 858 23.43 -16.93 2.28
N SER A 859 24.38 -17.85 2.09
CA SER A 859 25.09 -18.06 0.81
C SER A 859 24.13 -18.35 -0.34
N GLY A 860 23.21 -19.31 -0.18
CA GLY A 860 22.20 -19.65 -1.19
C GLY A 860 21.29 -18.47 -1.51
N SER A 861 20.89 -17.71 -0.49
CA SER A 861 20.05 -16.53 -0.65
C SER A 861 20.76 -15.39 -1.37
N LEU A 862 22.02 -15.12 -1.05
CA LEU A 862 22.86 -14.15 -1.77
C LEU A 862 23.09 -14.55 -3.23
N ARG A 863 23.30 -15.84 -3.51
CA ARG A 863 23.40 -16.35 -4.88
C ARG A 863 22.11 -16.13 -5.67
N SER A 864 20.96 -16.37 -5.04
CA SER A 864 19.65 -16.09 -5.66
C SER A 864 19.46 -14.60 -5.96
N ALA A 865 20.06 -13.71 -5.17
CA ALA A 865 20.09 -12.28 -5.40
C ALA A 865 21.14 -11.83 -6.43
N GLY A 866 21.91 -12.76 -7.03
CA GLY A 866 22.88 -12.48 -8.08
C GLY A 866 24.35 -12.36 -7.60
N LEU A 867 24.64 -12.62 -6.33
CA LEU A 867 25.99 -12.55 -5.75
C LEU A 867 26.68 -13.91 -5.82
N THR A 868 27.67 -14.05 -6.72
CA THR A 868 28.29 -15.35 -7.02
C THR A 868 29.49 -15.72 -6.15
N ASN A 869 30.05 -14.78 -5.37
CA ASN A 869 31.16 -15.05 -4.44
C ASN A 869 31.23 -14.09 -3.21
N PRO A 870 30.19 -14.03 -2.35
CA PRO A 870 30.19 -13.12 -1.21
C PRO A 870 31.21 -13.52 -0.12
N ARG A 871 32.00 -12.56 0.40
CA ARG A 871 32.90 -12.77 1.55
C ARG A 871 32.06 -12.81 2.86
N ILE A 872 31.66 -14.01 3.32
CA ILE A 872 30.76 -14.18 4.48
C ILE A 872 31.55 -14.46 5.78
N TYR A 873 31.33 -13.64 6.80
CA TYR A 873 31.92 -13.76 8.13
C TYR A 873 30.82 -13.89 9.19
N ALA A 874 30.90 -14.94 10.01
CA ALA A 874 30.02 -15.10 11.16
C ALA A 874 30.74 -14.61 12.42
N VAL A 875 30.22 -13.56 13.06
CA VAL A 875 30.89 -12.87 14.17
C VAL A 875 29.94 -12.62 15.34
N SER A 876 30.49 -12.49 16.54
CA SER A 876 29.77 -11.95 17.70
C SER A 876 30.34 -10.59 18.05
N SER A 877 29.66 -9.52 17.64
CA SER A 877 30.09 -8.16 17.96
C SER A 877 30.12 -7.92 19.48
N LEU A 878 29.20 -8.54 20.21
CA LEU A 878 29.12 -8.46 21.66
C LEU A 878 30.38 -9.04 22.32
N GLN A 879 30.73 -10.30 22.02
CA GLN A 879 31.91 -10.95 22.58
C GLN A 879 33.19 -10.24 22.13
N ALA A 880 33.24 -9.75 20.89
CA ALA A 880 34.39 -9.01 20.39
C ALA A 880 34.64 -7.73 21.20
N LEU A 881 33.58 -6.94 21.45
CA LEU A 881 33.66 -5.72 22.25
C LEU A 881 34.02 -6.02 23.71
N GLN A 882 33.42 -7.05 24.32
CA GLN A 882 33.75 -7.49 25.67
C GLN A 882 35.20 -7.95 25.80
N GLY A 883 35.68 -8.75 24.85
CA GLY A 883 37.06 -9.22 24.82
C GLY A 883 38.06 -8.07 24.67
N LYS A 884 37.75 -7.05 23.84
CA LYS A 884 38.59 -5.86 23.66
C LYS A 884 38.59 -4.95 24.89
N THR A 885 37.43 -4.62 25.43
CA THR A 885 37.29 -3.69 26.58
C THR A 885 37.72 -4.34 27.91
N GLY A 886 37.48 -5.64 28.09
CA GLY A 886 37.89 -6.40 29.26
C GLY A 886 39.32 -6.94 29.21
N GLY A 887 39.97 -6.90 28.04
CA GLY A 887 41.30 -7.50 27.83
C GLY A 887 41.30 -9.04 27.84
N GLU A 888 40.16 -9.66 27.53
CA GLU A 888 39.96 -11.11 27.56
C GLU A 888 40.16 -11.72 26.16
N LEU A 889 41.41 -12.05 25.83
CA LEU A 889 41.77 -12.63 24.52
C LEU A 889 40.95 -13.88 24.14
N PRO A 890 40.66 -14.84 25.03
CA PRO A 890 39.85 -16.01 24.68
C PRO A 890 38.42 -15.66 24.25
N VAL A 891 37.82 -14.62 24.84
CA VAL A 891 36.47 -14.15 24.48
C VAL A 891 36.50 -13.46 23.12
N TYR A 892 37.54 -12.68 22.85
CA TYR A 892 37.76 -12.07 21.54
C TYR A 892 38.03 -13.12 20.44
N GLU A 893 38.79 -14.17 20.71
CA GLU A 893 38.99 -15.27 19.76
C GLU A 893 37.68 -16.04 19.51
N ALA A 894 36.91 -16.35 20.56
CA ALA A 894 35.62 -17.02 20.44
C ALA A 894 34.58 -16.21 19.63
N SER A 895 34.71 -14.88 19.64
CA SER A 895 33.86 -13.99 18.85
C SER A 895 34.01 -14.14 17.34
N ARG A 896 35.11 -14.78 16.87
CA ARG A 896 35.50 -14.94 15.47
C ARG A 896 35.75 -13.62 14.72
N PHE A 897 35.77 -12.49 15.43
CA PHE A 897 35.93 -11.15 14.86
C PHE A 897 37.32 -10.91 14.25
N ALA A 898 38.36 -11.56 14.80
CA ALA A 898 39.74 -11.46 14.32
C ALA A 898 39.91 -11.86 12.85
N ALA A 899 39.17 -12.88 12.39
CA ALA A 899 39.23 -13.34 11.00
C ALA A 899 38.68 -12.28 10.02
N PHE A 900 37.62 -11.58 10.43
CA PHE A 900 37.07 -10.45 9.67
C PHE A 900 38.04 -9.26 9.68
N GLU A 901 38.54 -8.86 10.85
CA GLU A 901 39.48 -7.74 10.96
C GLU A 901 40.73 -7.97 10.11
N THR A 902 41.31 -9.17 10.15
CA THR A 902 42.47 -9.52 9.32
C THR A 902 42.17 -9.34 7.82
N ALA A 903 41.00 -9.80 7.37
CA ALA A 903 40.60 -9.65 5.96
C ALA A 903 40.33 -8.20 5.57
N LEU A 904 39.70 -7.41 6.46
CA LEU A 904 39.47 -5.98 6.26
C LEU A 904 40.80 -5.21 6.17
N TRP A 905 41.75 -5.50 7.07
CA TRP A 905 43.06 -4.86 7.08
C TRP A 905 43.90 -5.21 5.86
N GLN A 906 43.86 -6.46 5.42
CA GLN A 906 44.52 -6.87 4.18
C GLN A 906 43.91 -6.16 2.97
N PHE A 907 42.58 -6.07 2.91
CA PHE A 907 41.88 -5.36 1.85
C PHE A 907 42.24 -3.86 1.82
N ALA A 908 42.17 -3.18 2.96
CA ALA A 908 42.46 -1.76 3.08
C ALA A 908 43.94 -1.41 2.93
N GLY A 909 44.86 -2.29 3.37
CA GLY A 909 46.31 -2.05 3.38
C GLY A 909 47.06 -2.55 2.15
N GLU A 910 46.53 -3.52 1.42
CA GLU A 910 47.20 -4.13 0.27
C GLU A 910 46.37 -4.01 -1.01
N GLU A 911 45.13 -4.54 -1.04
CA GLU A 911 44.33 -4.63 -2.28
C GLU A 911 44.03 -3.24 -2.88
N LEU A 912 43.57 -2.29 -2.05
CA LEU A 912 43.19 -0.95 -2.51
C LEU A 912 44.37 -0.01 -2.81
N PRO A 913 45.40 0.09 -1.94
CA PRO A 913 46.59 0.83 -2.27
C PRO A 913 47.27 0.28 -3.52
N ALA A 914 47.30 -1.05 -3.74
CA ALA A 914 47.91 -1.63 -4.94
C ALA A 914 47.19 -1.20 -6.23
N LEU A 915 45.86 -1.12 -6.24
CA LEU A 915 45.09 -0.63 -7.39
C LEU A 915 45.43 0.83 -7.70
N SER A 916 45.46 1.68 -6.67
CA SER A 916 45.77 3.11 -6.79
C SER A 916 47.23 3.34 -7.22
N LEU A 917 48.18 2.60 -6.63
CA LEU A 917 49.61 2.65 -6.98
C LEU A 917 49.86 2.16 -8.40
N ARG A 918 49.17 1.09 -8.84
CA ARG A 918 49.34 0.57 -10.20
C ARG A 918 48.83 1.56 -11.24
N ALA A 919 47.67 2.16 -10.99
CA ALA A 919 47.12 3.17 -11.88
C ALA A 919 48.00 4.44 -11.93
N ALA A 920 48.58 4.84 -10.79
CA ALA A 920 49.57 5.91 -10.71
C ALA A 920 50.89 5.60 -11.43
N MET A 921 51.41 4.37 -11.30
CA MET A 921 52.59 3.91 -12.04
C MET A 921 52.34 3.94 -13.55
N ASP A 922 51.17 3.49 -13.99
CA ASP A 922 50.80 3.53 -15.41
C ASP A 922 50.77 4.97 -15.94
N SER A 923 50.30 5.94 -15.16
CA SER A 923 50.38 7.37 -15.49
C SER A 923 51.82 7.84 -15.62
N LEU A 924 52.69 7.55 -14.65
CA LEU A 924 54.10 7.96 -14.70
C LEU A 924 54.85 7.32 -15.87
N ALA A 925 54.59 6.04 -16.14
CA ALA A 925 55.17 5.33 -17.29
C ALA A 925 54.70 5.92 -18.62
N SER A 926 53.42 6.30 -18.73
CA SER A 926 52.88 6.97 -19.91
C SER A 926 53.58 8.30 -20.17
N VAL A 927 53.76 9.13 -19.14
CA VAL A 927 54.45 10.43 -19.24
C VAL A 927 55.93 10.25 -19.60
N ARG A 928 56.62 9.24 -19.04
CA ARG A 928 57.99 8.92 -19.44
C ARG A 928 58.08 8.52 -20.92
N ARG A 929 57.18 7.65 -21.39
CA ARG A 929 57.17 7.23 -22.81
C ARG A 929 57.02 8.43 -23.73
N GLN A 930 56.17 9.39 -23.37
CA GLN A 930 56.03 10.65 -24.10
C GLN A 930 57.35 11.46 -24.11
N ALA A 931 58.06 11.55 -22.99
CA ALA A 931 59.39 12.20 -22.93
C ALA A 931 60.45 11.49 -23.79
N GLU A 932 60.42 10.16 -23.85
CA GLU A 932 61.30 9.35 -24.70
C GLU A 932 61.00 9.53 -26.18
N GLU A 933 59.73 9.70 -26.56
CA GLU A 933 59.35 10.06 -27.92
C GLU A 933 59.94 11.43 -28.32
N TRP A 934 59.86 12.45 -27.44
CA TRP A 934 60.48 13.75 -27.68
C TRP A 934 62.00 13.67 -27.82
N LEU A 935 62.66 12.91 -26.95
CA LEU A 935 64.10 12.67 -27.05
C LEU A 935 64.47 11.96 -28.36
N GLY A 936 63.71 10.94 -28.74
CA GLY A 936 63.90 10.22 -29.99
C GLY A 936 63.80 11.13 -31.21
N MET A 937 62.84 12.06 -31.21
CA MET A 937 62.71 13.09 -32.26
C MET A 937 63.87 14.10 -32.26
N ALA A 938 64.32 14.54 -31.09
CA ALA A 938 65.45 15.47 -30.95
C ALA A 938 66.78 14.88 -31.47
N LEU A 939 66.97 13.56 -31.38
CA LEU A 939 68.18 12.86 -31.81
C LEU A 939 68.23 12.50 -33.32
N ARG A 940 67.13 12.66 -34.07
CA ARG A 940 67.09 12.39 -35.53
C ARG A 940 67.87 13.41 -36.34
N ALA A 941 68.28 13.04 -37.55
CA ALA A 941 68.99 13.93 -38.47
C ALA A 941 68.14 15.14 -38.89
N ASP A 942 68.75 16.29 -39.12
CA ASP A 942 68.04 17.56 -39.41
C ASP A 942 67.05 17.45 -40.59
N SER A 943 67.39 16.69 -41.64
CA SER A 943 66.51 16.47 -42.80
C SER A 943 65.25 15.66 -42.48
N GLU A 944 65.35 14.65 -41.62
CA GLU A 944 64.23 13.83 -41.19
C GLU A 944 63.30 14.61 -40.25
N ARG A 945 63.91 15.46 -39.40
CA ARG A 945 63.19 16.35 -38.49
C ARG A 945 62.36 17.39 -39.26
N GLU A 946 62.90 17.99 -40.32
CA GLU A 946 62.18 18.94 -41.18
C GLU A 946 61.01 18.31 -41.94
N ASP A 947 61.18 17.07 -42.44
CA ASP A 947 60.09 16.34 -43.11
C ASP A 947 58.95 15.98 -42.17
N GLU A 948 59.27 15.62 -40.92
CA GLU A 948 58.28 15.29 -39.90
C GLU A 948 57.53 16.55 -39.40
N ILE A 949 58.22 17.69 -39.30
CA ILE A 949 57.60 19.01 -39.05
C ILE A 949 56.61 19.36 -40.16
N ARG A 950 56.98 19.18 -41.44
CA ARG A 950 56.07 19.44 -42.58
C ARG A 950 54.83 18.55 -42.53
N ARG A 951 54.98 17.23 -42.31
CA ARG A 951 53.84 16.31 -42.19
C ARG A 951 52.95 16.64 -40.99
N MET A 952 53.51 17.18 -39.92
CA MET A 952 52.73 17.66 -38.77
C MET A 952 51.97 18.95 -39.06
N GLU A 953 52.56 19.92 -39.75
CA GLU A 953 51.86 21.14 -40.19
C GLU A 953 50.66 20.79 -41.11
N GLU A 954 50.79 19.76 -41.95
CA GLU A 954 49.69 19.20 -42.75
C GLU A 954 48.63 18.50 -41.87
N ARG A 955 49.06 17.69 -40.89
CA ARG A 955 48.14 17.05 -39.91
C ARG A 955 47.41 18.07 -39.06
N ARG A 956 48.01 19.20 -38.70
CA ARG A 956 47.37 20.27 -37.92
C ARG A 956 46.16 20.86 -38.65
N ARG A 957 46.30 21.11 -39.96
CA ARG A 957 45.18 21.60 -40.79
C ARG A 957 44.04 20.58 -40.88
N ALA A 958 44.37 19.29 -40.86
CA ALA A 958 43.38 18.22 -40.77
C ALA A 958 42.81 18.04 -39.35
N ALA A 959 43.57 18.44 -38.32
CA ALA A 959 43.21 18.24 -36.92
C ALA A 959 42.05 19.12 -36.49
N ASP A 960 42.04 20.40 -36.85
CA ASP A 960 40.93 21.31 -36.52
C ASP A 960 39.60 20.78 -37.09
N ILE A 961 39.64 20.20 -38.30
CA ILE A 961 38.46 19.59 -38.93
C ILE A 961 38.02 18.35 -38.16
N ARG A 962 38.95 17.45 -37.80
CA ARG A 962 38.62 16.21 -37.09
C ARG A 962 38.15 16.43 -35.66
N LEU A 963 38.72 17.42 -34.97
CA LEU A 963 38.30 17.83 -33.62
C LEU A 963 36.89 18.45 -33.66
N ALA A 964 36.62 19.33 -34.63
CA ALA A 964 35.27 19.84 -34.84
C ALA A 964 34.26 18.71 -35.19
N GLN A 965 34.70 17.68 -35.92
CA GLN A 965 33.89 16.48 -36.18
C GLN A 965 33.64 15.64 -34.93
N LEU A 966 34.60 15.56 -34.00
CA LEU A 966 34.43 14.85 -32.72
C LEU A 966 33.41 15.57 -31.82
N GLU A 967 33.52 16.90 -31.72
CA GLU A 967 32.57 17.73 -30.95
C GLU A 967 31.14 17.61 -31.49
N ALA A 968 31.00 17.47 -32.82
CA ALA A 968 29.72 17.30 -33.50
C ALA A 968 29.30 15.82 -33.70
N GLU A 969 30.02 14.85 -33.11
CA GLU A 969 29.77 13.43 -33.34
C GLU A 969 28.50 12.97 -32.60
N GLU A 970 27.42 12.74 -33.35
CA GLU A 970 26.14 12.29 -32.77
C GLU A 970 26.09 10.80 -32.41
N ARG A 971 27.05 10.00 -32.90
CA ARG A 971 27.00 8.53 -32.75
C ARG A 971 27.00 8.08 -31.28
N PRO A 972 27.90 8.55 -30.39
CA PRO A 972 27.88 8.19 -28.97
C PRO A 972 26.56 8.53 -28.28
N ALA A 973 26.05 9.75 -28.49
CA ALA A 973 24.76 10.20 -27.97
C ALA A 973 23.60 9.31 -28.43
N ARG A 974 23.54 8.97 -29.73
CA ARG A 974 22.51 8.12 -30.31
C ARG A 974 22.57 6.68 -29.79
N GLU A 975 23.77 6.10 -29.67
CA GLU A 975 23.95 4.74 -29.13
C GLU A 975 23.60 4.68 -27.64
N LEU A 976 23.99 5.67 -26.84
CA LEU A 976 23.58 5.82 -25.45
C LEU A 976 22.05 5.87 -25.33
N ARG A 977 21.39 6.69 -26.17
CA ARG A 977 19.93 6.83 -26.15
C ARG A 977 19.23 5.50 -26.49
N ARG A 978 19.78 4.74 -27.45
CA ARG A 978 19.28 3.40 -27.79
C ARG A 978 19.44 2.41 -26.65
N GLU A 979 20.66 2.29 -26.10
CA GLU A 979 20.95 1.39 -24.95
C GLU A 979 20.09 1.76 -23.73
N GLY A 980 19.92 3.06 -23.47
CA GLY A 980 19.07 3.56 -22.40
C GLY A 980 17.59 3.23 -22.56
N GLY A 981 17.06 3.35 -23.78
CA GLY A 981 15.68 2.94 -24.09
C GLY A 981 15.47 1.43 -23.88
N GLU A 982 16.42 0.59 -24.28
CA GLU A 982 16.38 -0.86 -24.04
C GLU A 982 16.42 -1.19 -22.55
N LEU A 983 17.28 -0.53 -21.78
CA LEU A 983 17.37 -0.69 -20.32
C LEU A 983 16.03 -0.37 -19.64
N LEU A 984 15.42 0.77 -19.99
CA LEU A 984 14.16 1.23 -19.42
C LEU A 984 12.97 0.37 -19.86
N TYR A 985 13.00 -0.17 -21.08
CA TYR A 985 12.02 -1.17 -21.52
C TYR A 985 12.05 -2.41 -20.62
N HIS A 986 13.24 -2.91 -20.27
CA HIS A 986 13.38 -4.04 -19.36
C HIS A 986 13.02 -3.71 -17.90
N VAL A 987 13.19 -2.46 -17.47
CA VAL A 987 12.68 -1.98 -16.16
C VAL A 987 11.17 -2.17 -16.09
N HIS A 988 10.43 -1.70 -17.10
CA HIS A 988 8.97 -1.85 -17.14
C HIS A 988 8.52 -3.32 -17.08
N GLN A 989 9.20 -4.22 -17.80
CA GLN A 989 8.89 -5.64 -17.77
C GLN A 989 9.10 -6.26 -16.37
N ARG A 990 10.24 -5.97 -15.72
CA ARG A 990 10.53 -6.48 -14.37
C ARG A 990 9.53 -5.99 -13.33
N LEU A 991 9.17 -4.71 -13.38
CA LEU A 991 8.16 -4.13 -12.48
C LEU A 991 6.80 -4.81 -12.71
N GLY A 992 6.44 -5.07 -13.97
CA GLY A 992 5.25 -5.86 -14.32
C GLY A 992 5.26 -7.27 -13.72
N PHE A 993 6.38 -8.00 -13.77
CA PHE A 993 6.49 -9.34 -13.16
C PHE A 993 6.43 -9.30 -11.64
N SER A 994 6.91 -8.23 -11.01
CA SER A 994 6.87 -8.06 -9.55
C SER A 994 5.48 -7.74 -8.98
N PHE A 995 4.51 -7.38 -9.83
CA PHE A 995 3.16 -6.98 -9.44
C PHE A 995 2.46 -8.02 -8.56
N GLY A 996 2.50 -9.30 -8.95
CA GLY A 996 1.83 -10.36 -8.20
C GLY A 996 2.29 -10.41 -6.74
N ARG A 997 3.60 -10.30 -6.51
CA ARG A 997 4.20 -10.22 -5.18
C ARG A 997 3.72 -8.98 -4.43
N MET A 998 3.83 -7.78 -5.03
CA MET A 998 3.45 -6.52 -4.38
C MET A 998 1.97 -6.50 -3.98
N PHE A 999 1.10 -7.05 -4.84
CA PHE A 999 -0.33 -7.15 -4.59
C PHE A 999 -0.64 -8.07 -3.41
N GLN A 1000 0.01 -9.23 -3.33
CA GLN A 1000 -0.16 -10.15 -2.20
C GLN A 1000 0.30 -9.54 -0.88
N GLU A 1001 1.40 -8.77 -0.90
CA GLU A 1001 1.92 -8.10 0.30
C GLU A 1001 1.02 -6.96 0.78
N SER A 1002 0.34 -6.26 -0.13
CA SER A 1002 -0.50 -5.10 0.20
C SER A 1002 -1.92 -5.48 0.64
N PHE A 1003 -2.45 -6.61 0.15
CA PHE A 1003 -3.81 -7.06 0.42
C PHE A 1003 -3.80 -8.39 1.20
N HIS A 1004 -3.77 -8.28 2.54
CA HIS A 1004 -3.66 -9.43 3.44
C HIS A 1004 -4.89 -9.63 4.36
N PRO A 1005 -5.31 -10.89 4.68
CA PRO A 1005 -6.50 -11.17 5.50
C PRO A 1005 -6.49 -10.63 6.94
N SER A 1006 -5.32 -10.29 7.48
CA SER A 1006 -5.20 -9.68 8.81
C SER A 1006 -5.60 -8.20 8.83
N LEU A 1007 -5.58 -7.53 7.68
CA LEU A 1007 -5.87 -6.10 7.55
C LEU A 1007 -7.33 -5.85 7.20
N LEU A 1008 -7.86 -6.63 6.26
CA LEU A 1008 -9.23 -6.50 5.77
C LEU A 1008 -10.21 -7.28 6.65
N ARG A 1009 -10.43 -6.80 7.88
CA ARG A 1009 -11.41 -7.39 8.83
C ARG A 1009 -12.50 -6.41 9.22
N ASP A 1010 -13.68 -6.95 9.51
CA ASP A 1010 -14.91 -6.19 9.71
C ASP A 1010 -15.12 -5.84 11.20
N ASP A 1011 -14.11 -5.20 11.81
CA ASP A 1011 -14.01 -5.08 13.27
C ASP A 1011 -14.55 -3.74 13.81
N GLY A 1012 -15.33 -2.98 13.02
CA GLY A 1012 -15.97 -1.75 13.52
C GLY A 1012 -16.11 -0.57 12.54
N GLY A 1013 -16.43 -0.82 11.27
CA GLY A 1013 -16.81 0.25 10.35
C GLY A 1013 -15.64 1.14 9.91
N GLY A 1014 -14.72 0.55 9.13
CA GLY A 1014 -13.63 1.27 8.46
C GLY A 1014 -13.11 0.54 7.21
N LEU A 1015 -13.88 -0.44 6.70
CA LEU A 1015 -13.42 -1.38 5.68
C LEU A 1015 -13.09 -0.68 4.35
N LYS A 1016 -13.77 0.44 4.07
CA LYS A 1016 -13.56 1.25 2.85
C LYS A 1016 -12.21 1.96 2.92
N GLU A 1017 -11.93 2.54 4.07
CA GLU A 1017 -10.72 3.30 4.36
C GLU A 1017 -9.51 2.36 4.37
N ILE A 1018 -9.65 1.17 4.97
CA ILE A 1018 -8.62 0.12 4.99
C ILE A 1018 -8.36 -0.42 3.58
N PHE A 1019 -9.40 -0.72 2.80
CA PHE A 1019 -9.24 -1.17 1.41
C PHE A 1019 -8.48 -0.15 0.57
N ALA A 1020 -8.87 1.13 0.65
CA ALA A 1020 -8.20 2.20 -0.04
C ALA A 1020 -6.75 2.37 0.46
N ALA A 1021 -6.48 2.15 1.75
CA ALA A 1021 -5.14 2.19 2.31
C ALA A 1021 -4.25 1.05 1.78
N CYS A 1022 -4.76 -0.18 1.67
CA CYS A 1022 -4.06 -1.30 1.03
C CYS A 1022 -3.71 -0.99 -0.43
N GLY A 1023 -4.65 -0.39 -1.16
CA GLY A 1023 -4.40 0.04 -2.53
C GLY A 1023 -3.33 1.14 -2.63
N ARG A 1024 -3.39 2.16 -1.77
CA ARG A 1024 -2.35 3.19 -1.70
C ARG A 1024 -0.98 2.61 -1.37
N GLU A 1025 -0.90 1.63 -0.46
CA GLU A 1025 0.35 0.95 -0.14
C GLU A 1025 0.92 0.17 -1.33
N LEU A 1026 0.07 -0.47 -2.13
CA LEU A 1026 0.48 -1.10 -3.38
C LEU A 1026 1.09 -0.07 -4.34
N TRP A 1027 0.46 1.10 -4.50
CA TRP A 1027 0.98 2.18 -5.34
C TRP A 1027 2.33 2.71 -4.84
N ARG A 1028 2.47 2.92 -3.53
CA ARG A 1028 3.73 3.36 -2.92
C ARG A 1028 4.84 2.33 -3.10
N THR A 1029 4.52 1.05 -2.91
CA THR A 1029 5.48 -0.04 -3.08
C THR A 1029 5.96 -0.14 -4.52
N ALA A 1030 5.04 -0.03 -5.49
CA ALA A 1030 5.40 0.01 -6.90
C ALA A 1030 6.22 1.26 -7.26
N GLY A 1031 5.91 2.42 -6.65
CA GLY A 1031 6.70 3.63 -6.82
C GLY A 1031 8.13 3.49 -6.29
N ARG A 1032 8.31 2.92 -5.10
CA ARG A 1032 9.64 2.63 -4.53
C ARG A 1032 10.46 1.67 -5.40
N GLU A 1033 9.83 0.65 -5.97
CA GLU A 1033 10.51 -0.27 -6.89
C GLU A 1033 10.89 0.42 -8.22
N LEU A 1034 10.03 1.31 -8.74
CA LEU A 1034 10.36 2.12 -9.92
C LEU A 1034 11.55 3.03 -9.63
N GLU A 1035 11.53 3.78 -8.54
CA GLU A 1035 12.62 4.66 -8.12
C GLU A 1035 13.95 3.88 -8.04
N ALA A 1036 13.94 2.72 -7.38
CA ALA A 1036 15.13 1.88 -7.25
C ALA A 1036 15.67 1.42 -8.63
N GLU A 1037 14.80 1.06 -9.56
CA GLU A 1037 15.19 0.68 -10.94
C GLU A 1037 15.73 1.87 -11.75
N LEU A 1038 15.16 3.06 -11.56
CA LEU A 1038 15.66 4.28 -12.20
C LEU A 1038 17.06 4.64 -11.69
N TRP A 1039 17.28 4.56 -10.38
CA TRP A 1039 18.61 4.74 -9.77
C TRP A 1039 19.62 3.73 -10.31
N ALA A 1040 19.27 2.44 -10.40
CA ALA A 1040 20.15 1.44 -11.02
C ALA A 1040 20.46 1.78 -12.49
N THR A 1041 19.50 2.35 -13.22
CA THR A 1041 19.66 2.76 -14.62
C THR A 1041 20.63 3.94 -14.78
N THR A 1042 20.66 4.89 -13.84
CA THR A 1042 21.63 6.01 -13.86
C THR A 1042 23.08 5.52 -13.92
N LEU A 1043 23.40 4.45 -13.18
CA LEU A 1043 24.74 3.88 -13.12
C LEU A 1043 25.14 3.21 -14.44
N ARG A 1044 24.21 2.46 -15.03
CA ARG A 1044 24.42 1.81 -16.34
C ARG A 1044 24.59 2.84 -17.45
N LEU A 1045 23.79 3.90 -17.45
CA LEU A 1045 23.91 5.01 -18.41
C LEU A 1045 25.23 5.76 -18.26
N THR A 1046 25.67 5.99 -17.01
CA THR A 1046 26.98 6.61 -16.74
C THR A 1046 28.12 5.77 -17.30
N ALA A 1047 28.10 4.46 -17.04
CA ALA A 1047 29.12 3.53 -17.54
C ALA A 1047 29.13 3.44 -19.08
N ALA A 1048 27.94 3.35 -19.70
CA ALA A 1048 27.77 3.31 -21.15
C ALA A 1048 28.26 4.60 -21.81
N GLY A 1049 27.86 5.77 -21.30
CA GLY A 1049 28.30 7.07 -21.83
C GLY A 1049 29.81 7.25 -21.76
N ARG A 1050 30.42 6.96 -20.61
CA ARG A 1050 31.89 6.99 -20.46
C ARG A 1050 32.60 6.02 -21.40
N ARG A 1051 32.04 4.83 -21.65
CA ARG A 1051 32.60 3.88 -22.63
C ARG A 1051 32.56 4.45 -24.05
N LEU A 1052 31.40 4.95 -24.48
CA LEU A 1052 31.19 5.47 -25.83
C LEU A 1052 32.03 6.71 -26.14
N VAL A 1053 32.17 7.64 -25.18
CA VAL A 1053 33.05 8.81 -25.31
C VAL A 1053 34.51 8.39 -25.45
N ARG A 1054 34.96 7.43 -24.63
CA ARG A 1054 36.34 6.91 -24.72
C ARG A 1054 36.63 6.25 -26.07
N GLU A 1055 35.69 5.47 -26.59
CA GLU A 1055 35.83 4.84 -27.92
C GLU A 1055 35.92 5.88 -29.04
N ALA A 1056 35.06 6.91 -29.02
CA ALA A 1056 35.07 7.99 -30.02
C ALA A 1056 36.36 8.83 -29.96
N ALA A 1057 36.80 9.18 -28.74
CA ALA A 1057 38.02 9.94 -28.55
C ALA A 1057 39.28 9.14 -28.93
N ALA A 1058 39.35 7.85 -28.61
CA ALA A 1058 40.46 6.99 -29.01
C ALA A 1058 40.55 6.85 -30.53
N ALA A 1059 39.40 6.77 -31.23
CA ALA A 1059 39.36 6.78 -32.70
C ALA A 1059 39.87 8.12 -33.27
N ALA A 1060 39.43 9.25 -32.71
CA ALA A 1060 39.91 10.57 -33.12
C ALA A 1060 41.42 10.73 -32.89
N ALA A 1061 41.93 10.29 -31.73
CA ALA A 1061 43.36 10.32 -31.43
C ALA A 1061 44.18 9.52 -32.45
N LEU A 1062 43.72 8.31 -32.80
CA LEU A 1062 44.39 7.45 -33.78
C LEU A 1062 44.47 8.12 -35.16
N GLU A 1063 43.39 8.77 -35.61
CA GLU A 1063 43.34 9.51 -36.88
C GLU A 1063 44.25 10.75 -36.87
N LEU A 1064 44.41 11.39 -35.71
CA LEU A 1064 45.31 12.53 -35.50
C LEU A 1064 46.79 12.10 -35.35
N GLY A 1065 47.07 10.79 -35.31
CA GLY A 1065 48.41 10.25 -35.07
C GLY A 1065 48.89 10.48 -33.64
N LEU A 1066 47.95 10.62 -32.70
CA LEU A 1066 48.17 10.62 -31.26
C LEU A 1066 48.01 9.20 -30.72
N PRO A 1067 48.66 8.86 -29.58
CA PRO A 1067 48.44 7.58 -28.93
C PRO A 1067 46.96 7.42 -28.51
N PRO A 1068 46.33 6.26 -28.74
CA PRO A 1068 44.93 6.01 -28.36
C PRO A 1068 44.73 5.91 -26.84
N GLU A 1069 45.81 5.65 -26.10
CA GLU A 1069 45.84 5.62 -24.63
C GLU A 1069 46.06 7.04 -24.09
N LEU A 1070 44.98 7.82 -24.01
CA LEU A 1070 45.05 9.23 -23.62
C LEU A 1070 45.01 9.38 -22.08
N PRO A 1071 46.01 10.03 -21.45
CA PRO A 1071 46.04 10.27 -20.00
C PRO A 1071 44.83 11.07 -19.50
N ALA A 1072 44.45 12.14 -20.20
CA ALA A 1072 43.34 13.03 -19.86
C ALA A 1072 41.95 12.34 -19.82
N PHE A 1073 41.80 11.18 -20.48
CA PHE A 1073 40.55 10.42 -20.49
C PHE A 1073 40.48 9.35 -19.40
N ARG A 1074 41.61 9.08 -18.73
CA ARG A 1074 41.63 8.33 -17.47
C ARG A 1074 41.31 9.24 -16.27
N GLU A 1075 41.47 10.55 -16.41
CA GLU A 1075 41.24 11.55 -15.36
C GLU A 1075 39.77 11.93 -15.18
N ASP A 1076 38.93 11.69 -16.19
CA ASP A 1076 37.50 12.04 -16.13
C ASP A 1076 36.63 11.00 -15.38
N ASP A 1077 37.26 10.11 -14.59
CA ASP A 1077 36.51 9.33 -13.61
C ASP A 1077 36.00 10.21 -12.44
N ASP A 1078 36.66 11.34 -12.17
CA ASP A 1078 36.35 12.28 -11.08
C ASP A 1078 35.43 13.44 -11.44
N THR A 1079 35.14 13.73 -12.72
CA THR A 1079 33.88 14.44 -13.00
C THR A 1079 32.75 13.44 -12.80
N ALA A 1080 32.26 13.39 -11.56
CA ALA A 1080 31.07 12.65 -11.22
C ALA A 1080 29.97 13.10 -12.18
N TRP A 1081 29.58 12.25 -13.12
CA TRP A 1081 28.37 12.44 -13.92
C TRP A 1081 27.22 12.35 -12.91
N PRO A 1082 26.66 13.49 -12.46
CA PRO A 1082 25.71 13.45 -11.38
C PRO A 1082 24.42 12.85 -11.92
N PRO A 1083 23.67 12.10 -11.11
CA PRO A 1083 22.30 11.73 -11.48
C PRO A 1083 21.45 13.00 -11.65
N PRO A 1084 20.42 12.98 -12.51
CA PRO A 1084 19.47 14.09 -12.58
C PRO A 1084 18.64 14.21 -11.30
N GLU A 1085 18.26 15.42 -10.93
CA GLU A 1085 17.27 15.67 -9.87
C GLU A 1085 15.86 15.20 -10.31
N GLY A 1086 15.02 14.77 -9.38
CA GLY A 1086 13.62 14.39 -9.67
C GLY A 1086 13.39 12.94 -10.14
N LEU A 1087 14.25 11.99 -9.71
CA LEU A 1087 14.09 10.55 -9.96
C LEU A 1087 13.06 9.85 -9.04
N GLU A 1088 12.19 10.62 -8.40
CA GLU A 1088 11.18 10.13 -7.46
C GLU A 1088 10.21 9.15 -8.14
N GLY A 1089 9.91 8.07 -7.42
CA GLY A 1089 9.04 6.97 -7.84
C GLY A 1089 7.55 7.28 -7.90
N ASP A 1090 7.15 8.56 -7.83
CA ASP A 1090 5.75 8.94 -7.73
C ASP A 1090 4.92 8.48 -8.94
N LEU A 1091 3.92 7.66 -8.64
CA LEU A 1091 2.94 7.16 -9.59
C LEU A 1091 1.67 8.04 -9.56
N PRO A 1092 1.01 8.25 -10.71
CA PRO A 1092 -0.31 8.88 -10.76
C PRO A 1092 -1.29 8.19 -9.80
N ALA A 1093 -1.99 8.97 -8.97
CA ALA A 1093 -2.92 8.41 -7.99
C ALA A 1093 -4.02 7.58 -8.66
N ALA A 1094 -4.28 6.40 -8.11
CA ALA A 1094 -5.42 5.58 -8.51
C ALA A 1094 -6.68 5.95 -7.70
N ASP A 1095 -7.82 5.96 -8.39
CA ASP A 1095 -9.13 6.12 -7.76
C ASP A 1095 -9.60 4.79 -7.16
N TRP A 1096 -9.10 4.53 -5.95
CA TRP A 1096 -9.52 3.36 -5.15
C TRP A 1096 -11.00 3.39 -4.78
N GLY A 1097 -11.65 4.55 -4.82
CA GLY A 1097 -13.09 4.69 -4.63
C GLY A 1097 -13.89 4.02 -5.73
N ARG A 1098 -13.46 4.15 -7.00
CA ARG A 1098 -14.05 3.44 -8.15
C ARG A 1098 -13.80 1.94 -8.13
N LEU A 1099 -12.59 1.52 -7.75
CA LEU A 1099 -12.20 0.10 -7.70
C LEU A 1099 -12.89 -0.66 -6.56
N ARG A 1100 -13.50 0.06 -5.61
CA ARG A 1100 -14.28 -0.52 -4.51
C ARG A 1100 -15.40 -1.43 -4.98
N GLY A 1101 -16.01 -1.19 -6.15
CA GLY A 1101 -17.06 -2.07 -6.68
C GLY A 1101 -16.60 -3.52 -6.88
N LEU A 1102 -15.29 -3.75 -7.01
CA LEU A 1102 -14.68 -5.09 -7.12
C LEU A 1102 -14.39 -5.70 -5.74
N PHE A 1103 -14.42 -4.91 -4.68
CA PHE A 1103 -14.23 -5.32 -3.29
C PHE A 1103 -15.56 -5.28 -2.53
N LYS A 1104 -16.32 -6.37 -2.65
CA LYS A 1104 -17.62 -6.54 -1.97
C LYS A 1104 -17.43 -6.81 -0.47
N SER A 1105 -16.66 -7.84 -0.13
CA SER A 1105 -16.31 -8.21 1.25
C SER A 1105 -15.00 -8.98 1.33
N PRO A 1106 -14.38 -9.08 2.53
CA PRO A 1106 -13.14 -9.84 2.72
C PRO A 1106 -13.29 -11.30 2.32
N LYS A 1107 -14.44 -11.94 2.62
CA LYS A 1107 -14.69 -13.33 2.26
C LYS A 1107 -14.79 -13.50 0.74
N HIS A 1108 -15.57 -12.68 0.04
CA HIS A 1108 -15.63 -12.71 -1.43
C HIS A 1108 -14.27 -12.40 -2.06
N PHE A 1109 -13.50 -11.50 -1.46
CA PHE A 1109 -12.17 -11.15 -1.93
C PHE A 1109 -11.23 -12.36 -1.84
N PHE A 1110 -11.05 -12.97 -0.67
CA PHE A 1110 -10.09 -14.06 -0.49
C PHE A 1110 -10.57 -15.44 -0.97
N GLU A 1111 -11.88 -15.71 -0.95
CA GLU A 1111 -12.45 -17.04 -1.22
C GLU A 1111 -13.33 -17.10 -2.49
N GLY A 1112 -13.90 -15.97 -2.92
CA GLY A 1112 -14.93 -15.90 -3.97
C GLY A 1112 -14.46 -15.43 -5.36
N GLY A 1113 -13.15 -15.37 -5.62
CA GLY A 1113 -12.58 -14.89 -6.88
C GLY A 1113 -12.50 -13.36 -7.03
N GLY A 1114 -12.96 -12.59 -6.03
CA GLY A 1114 -12.86 -11.12 -6.03
C GLY A 1114 -11.43 -10.60 -6.05
N ARG A 1115 -10.48 -11.33 -5.43
CA ARG A 1115 -9.05 -11.00 -5.47
C ARG A 1115 -8.49 -11.03 -6.88
N ASP A 1116 -8.84 -12.02 -7.70
CA ASP A 1116 -8.35 -12.10 -9.07
C ASP A 1116 -8.99 -11.02 -9.96
N ALA A 1117 -10.27 -10.73 -9.76
CA ALA A 1117 -10.95 -9.63 -10.46
C ALA A 1117 -10.31 -8.27 -10.16
N LEU A 1118 -10.06 -7.97 -8.87
CA LEU A 1118 -9.37 -6.74 -8.48
C LEU A 1118 -7.93 -6.75 -9.01
N ARG A 1119 -7.20 -7.86 -8.86
CA ARG A 1119 -5.83 -8.00 -9.32
C ARG A 1119 -5.71 -7.69 -10.81
N SER A 1120 -6.56 -8.26 -11.66
CA SER A 1120 -6.54 -7.98 -13.10
C SER A 1120 -6.88 -6.53 -13.45
N ALA A 1121 -7.87 -5.93 -12.77
CA ALA A 1121 -8.23 -4.52 -12.98
C ALA A 1121 -7.08 -3.59 -12.56
N VAL A 1122 -6.48 -3.86 -11.39
CA VAL A 1122 -5.37 -3.09 -10.82
C VAL A 1122 -4.09 -3.27 -11.62
N GLU A 1123 -3.79 -4.47 -12.13
CA GLU A 1123 -2.59 -4.74 -12.93
C GLU A 1123 -2.52 -3.84 -14.16
N SER A 1124 -3.67 -3.63 -14.82
CA SER A 1124 -3.76 -2.78 -16.01
C SER A 1124 -3.50 -1.32 -15.65
N LEU A 1125 -4.15 -0.82 -14.60
CA LEU A 1125 -3.96 0.55 -14.10
C LEU A 1125 -2.53 0.81 -13.64
N LEU A 1126 -1.92 -0.17 -12.95
CA LEU A 1126 -0.54 -0.06 -12.50
C LEU A 1126 0.43 -0.05 -13.68
N LYS A 1127 0.22 -0.89 -14.70
CA LYS A 1127 1.02 -0.86 -15.93
C LYS A 1127 0.93 0.50 -16.62
N GLU A 1128 -0.26 1.08 -16.73
CA GLU A 1128 -0.45 2.42 -17.29
C GLU A 1128 0.24 3.50 -16.45
N ALA A 1129 0.10 3.44 -15.12
CA ALA A 1129 0.76 4.36 -14.20
C ALA A 1129 2.30 4.27 -14.29
N LEU A 1130 2.83 3.05 -14.34
CA LEU A 1130 4.27 2.77 -14.48
C LEU A 1130 4.80 3.26 -15.83
N VAL A 1131 4.08 3.04 -16.93
CA VAL A 1131 4.48 3.54 -18.25
C VAL A 1131 4.43 5.06 -18.28
N SER A 1132 3.37 5.69 -17.76
CA SER A 1132 3.25 7.15 -17.71
C SER A 1132 4.36 7.80 -16.89
N ALA A 1133 4.61 7.27 -15.69
CA ALA A 1133 5.69 7.73 -14.82
C ALA A 1133 7.05 7.47 -15.48
N GLY A 1134 7.25 6.27 -16.02
CA GLY A 1134 8.46 5.80 -16.69
C GLY A 1134 8.84 6.64 -17.89
N THR A 1135 7.93 6.95 -18.81
CA THR A 1135 8.22 7.77 -20.00
C THR A 1135 8.66 9.19 -19.65
N LYS A 1136 8.08 9.78 -18.59
CA LYS A 1136 8.49 11.11 -18.10
C LYS A 1136 9.95 11.09 -17.60
N ARG A 1137 10.32 10.07 -16.81
CA ARG A 1137 11.68 9.92 -16.27
C ARG A 1137 12.67 9.39 -17.31
N GLU A 1138 12.22 8.61 -18.27
CA GLU A 1138 13.00 8.16 -19.43
C GLU A 1138 13.53 9.36 -20.19
N LYS A 1139 12.65 10.30 -20.55
CA LYS A 1139 13.08 11.52 -21.23
C LYS A 1139 14.10 12.30 -20.40
N LEU A 1140 13.81 12.51 -19.11
CA LEU A 1140 14.71 13.22 -18.18
C LEU A 1140 16.09 12.56 -18.12
N LEU A 1141 16.15 11.24 -17.94
CA LEU A 1141 17.38 10.46 -17.86
C LEU A 1141 18.17 10.51 -19.17
N LEU A 1142 17.51 10.21 -20.29
CA LEU A 1142 18.17 10.14 -21.58
C LEU A 1142 18.67 11.52 -22.02
N ASP A 1143 17.87 12.58 -21.88
CA ASP A 1143 18.29 13.93 -22.25
C ASP A 1143 19.45 14.42 -21.36
N HIS A 1144 19.43 14.09 -20.05
CA HIS A 1144 20.51 14.44 -19.12
C HIS A 1144 21.83 13.75 -19.48
N TYR A 1145 21.81 12.44 -19.68
CA TYR A 1145 23.02 11.66 -20.00
C TYR A 1145 23.51 11.91 -21.43
N GLU A 1146 22.62 12.24 -22.36
CA GLU A 1146 23.00 12.71 -23.70
C GLU A 1146 23.76 14.04 -23.61
N SER A 1147 23.24 15.01 -22.85
CA SER A 1147 23.93 16.28 -22.58
C SER A 1147 25.31 16.06 -21.95
N LEU A 1148 25.42 15.18 -20.95
CA LEU A 1148 26.71 14.84 -20.33
C LEU A 1148 27.68 14.19 -21.34
N THR A 1149 27.16 13.34 -22.23
CA THR A 1149 27.96 12.71 -23.30
C THR A 1149 28.51 13.74 -24.27
N VAL A 1150 27.69 14.70 -24.70
CA VAL A 1150 28.12 15.80 -25.57
C VAL A 1150 29.15 16.70 -24.88
N GLN A 1151 28.93 17.05 -23.60
CA GLN A 1151 29.90 17.82 -22.82
C GLN A 1151 31.23 17.08 -22.68
N ALA A 1152 31.19 15.76 -22.47
CA ALA A 1152 32.40 14.95 -22.38
C ALA A 1152 33.13 14.83 -23.72
N LEU A 1153 32.41 14.78 -24.87
CA LEU A 1153 33.02 14.86 -26.21
C LEU A 1153 33.68 16.23 -26.48
N ALA A 1154 33.11 17.32 -25.95
CA ALA A 1154 33.72 18.64 -26.06
C ALA A 1154 35.03 18.73 -25.25
N ARG A 1155 35.02 18.25 -24.00
CA ARG A 1155 36.24 18.14 -23.18
C ARG A 1155 37.28 17.24 -23.81
N ALA A 1156 36.83 16.13 -24.39
CA ALA A 1156 37.67 15.19 -25.14
C ALA A 1156 38.42 15.87 -26.29
N SER A 1157 37.69 16.66 -27.08
CA SER A 1157 38.25 17.46 -28.17
C SER A 1157 39.25 18.50 -27.66
N GLU A 1158 38.92 19.21 -26.57
CA GLU A 1158 39.80 20.22 -25.97
C GLU A 1158 41.11 19.59 -25.45
N ALA A 1159 41.03 18.43 -24.80
CA ALA A 1159 42.21 17.68 -24.35
C ALA A 1159 43.10 17.24 -25.53
N LEU A 1160 42.50 16.76 -26.63
CA LEU A 1160 43.24 16.41 -27.84
C LEU A 1160 43.86 17.64 -28.52
N ARG A 1161 43.17 18.79 -28.50
CA ARG A 1161 43.69 20.07 -29.01
C ARG A 1161 44.91 20.50 -28.21
N GLU A 1162 44.84 20.46 -26.89
CA GLU A 1162 45.95 20.80 -26.02
C GLU A 1162 47.16 19.87 -26.27
N MET A 1163 46.96 18.56 -26.41
CA MET A 1163 48.03 17.62 -26.75
C MET A 1163 48.70 17.92 -28.10
N LEU A 1164 47.94 18.41 -29.09
CA LEU A 1164 48.49 18.82 -30.38
C LEU A 1164 49.30 20.12 -30.26
N GLU A 1165 48.83 21.09 -29.48
CA GLU A 1165 49.55 22.35 -29.21
C GLU A 1165 50.86 22.10 -28.47
N GLU A 1166 50.88 21.22 -27.47
CA GLU A 1166 52.09 20.82 -26.75
C GLU A 1166 53.12 20.16 -27.66
N ARG A 1167 52.64 19.29 -28.56
CA ARG A 1167 53.45 18.65 -29.59
C ARG A 1167 54.04 19.68 -30.56
N GLU A 1168 53.30 20.72 -30.91
CA GLU A 1168 53.78 21.84 -31.73
C GLU A 1168 54.85 22.68 -30.99
N LEU A 1169 54.63 22.99 -29.72
CA LEU A 1169 55.58 23.71 -28.87
C LEU A 1169 56.89 22.93 -28.72
N ALA A 1170 56.82 21.61 -28.49
CA ALA A 1170 57.98 20.72 -28.43
C ALA A 1170 58.83 20.82 -29.70
N MET A 1171 58.18 20.73 -30.85
CA MET A 1171 58.85 20.76 -32.16
C MET A 1171 59.39 22.16 -32.50
N SER A 1172 58.66 23.23 -32.15
CA SER A 1172 59.16 24.60 -32.32
C SER A 1172 60.38 24.88 -31.45
N ALA A 1173 60.45 24.34 -30.23
CA ALA A 1173 61.62 24.44 -29.37
C ALA A 1173 62.81 23.69 -29.98
N MET A 1174 62.58 22.50 -30.56
CA MET A 1174 63.62 21.72 -31.27
C MET A 1174 64.14 22.42 -32.54
N ARG A 1175 63.31 23.23 -33.23
CA ARG A 1175 63.67 23.95 -34.47
C ARG A 1175 64.55 25.18 -34.25
N LYS A 1176 64.52 25.78 -33.05
CA LYS A 1176 65.31 26.98 -32.70
C LYS A 1176 66.81 26.70 -32.47
N GLY A 1177 67.22 25.43 -32.41
CA GLY A 1177 68.61 24.99 -32.25
C GLY A 1177 69.17 25.20 -30.84
N GLY A 1178 69.86 24.19 -30.29
CA GLY A 1178 70.45 24.20 -28.95
C GLY A 1178 70.62 22.81 -28.34
N ASP A 1179 71.05 22.75 -27.08
CA ASP A 1179 71.28 21.54 -26.25
C ASP A 1179 69.97 20.78 -25.87
N SER A 1180 68.94 20.87 -26.72
CA SER A 1180 67.58 20.35 -26.47
C SER A 1180 67.56 18.83 -26.30
N ALA A 1181 68.35 18.10 -27.09
CA ALA A 1181 68.55 16.66 -26.89
C ALA A 1181 69.19 16.35 -25.53
N GLY A 1182 70.11 17.20 -25.05
CA GLY A 1182 70.70 17.11 -23.71
C GLY A 1182 69.66 17.30 -22.60
N SER A 1183 68.80 18.32 -22.75
CA SER A 1183 67.69 18.60 -21.82
C SER A 1183 66.68 17.45 -21.75
N TRP A 1184 66.20 16.95 -22.89
CA TRP A 1184 65.26 15.81 -22.94
C TRP A 1184 65.89 14.52 -22.40
N ASN A 1185 67.18 14.29 -22.66
CA ASN A 1185 67.89 13.13 -22.14
C ASN A 1185 68.02 13.20 -20.61
N GLN A 1186 68.27 14.39 -20.06
CA GLN A 1186 68.29 14.62 -18.63
C GLN A 1186 66.90 14.40 -18.01
N LEU A 1187 65.84 14.93 -18.63
CA LEU A 1187 64.45 14.78 -18.16
C LEU A 1187 64.01 13.31 -18.15
N VAL A 1188 64.25 12.57 -19.25
CA VAL A 1188 63.93 11.12 -19.34
C VAL A 1188 64.67 10.33 -18.26
N ARG A 1189 65.94 10.66 -18.00
CA ARG A 1189 66.71 10.02 -16.93
C ARG A 1189 66.09 10.30 -15.56
N MET A 1190 65.73 11.54 -15.27
CA MET A 1190 65.08 11.91 -14.00
C MET A 1190 63.70 11.26 -13.82
N LEU A 1191 62.92 11.13 -14.90
CA LEU A 1191 61.64 10.41 -14.88
C LEU A 1191 61.82 8.90 -14.68
N ARG A 1192 62.85 8.28 -15.28
CA ARG A 1192 63.23 6.88 -15.02
C ARG A 1192 63.65 6.66 -13.57
N ASP A 1193 64.36 7.62 -12.97
CA ASP A 1193 64.75 7.55 -11.57
C ASP A 1193 63.49 7.59 -10.67
N HIS A 1194 62.52 8.45 -10.98
CA HIS A 1194 61.22 8.50 -10.29
C HIS A 1194 60.40 7.23 -10.50
N GLU A 1195 60.30 6.69 -11.72
CA GLU A 1195 59.61 5.43 -12.02
C GLU A 1195 60.27 4.23 -11.33
N THR A 1196 61.59 4.21 -11.25
CA THR A 1196 62.33 3.14 -10.55
C THR A 1196 62.10 3.23 -9.04
N ALA A 1197 62.12 4.44 -8.47
CA ALA A 1197 61.78 4.68 -7.07
C ALA A 1197 60.32 4.27 -6.78
N PHE A 1198 59.40 4.63 -7.68
CA PHE A 1198 57.98 4.26 -7.60
C PHE A 1198 57.77 2.74 -7.69
N GLY A 1199 58.45 2.07 -8.61
CA GLY A 1199 58.44 0.62 -8.76
C GLY A 1199 58.98 -0.11 -7.53
N GLY A 1200 59.85 0.54 -6.75
CA GLY A 1200 60.26 0.08 -5.41
C GLY A 1200 59.08 -0.02 -4.44
N LEU A 1201 58.15 0.93 -4.46
CA LEU A 1201 56.96 0.95 -3.60
C LEU A 1201 55.98 -0.19 -3.90
N ILE A 1202 55.94 -0.66 -5.15
CA ILE A 1202 55.09 -1.76 -5.61
C ILE A 1202 55.74 -3.14 -5.34
N LYS A 1203 57.08 -3.21 -5.36
CA LYS A 1203 57.84 -4.47 -5.21
C LYS A 1203 58.17 -4.84 -3.76
N ILE A 1204 57.81 -4.03 -2.77
CA ILE A 1204 57.96 -4.38 -1.35
C ILE A 1204 56.91 -5.46 -1.00
N LYS A 1205 57.34 -6.71 -1.21
CA LYS A 1205 56.84 -8.04 -0.81
C LYS A 1205 55.33 -8.27 -0.64
N VAL A 1206 54.81 -9.03 -1.61
CA VAL A 1206 53.99 -10.25 -1.42
C VAL A 1206 54.62 -11.18 -0.39
#